data_AF-A0A8H7JCI4-F1
#
_entry.id   AF-A0A8H7JCI4-F1
#
_cell.length_a   1.000
_cell.length_b   1.000
_cell.length_c   1.000
_cell.angle_alpha   90.00
_cell.angle_beta   90.00
_cell.angle_gamma   90.00
#
_symmetry.space_group_name_H-M   'P 1'
#
loop_
_entity.id
_entity.type
_entity.pdbx_description
1 polymer ?
#
loop_
_entity_poly.entity_id
_entity_poly.type
_entity_poly.pdbx_seq_one_letter_code
_entity_poly.pdbx_strand_id
1 'polypeptide(L)'
;MDDPPPPKRKFNFRQEPKKKPKTDDHGTAALKTGFGAKMMAKMGYRGTGGLGKEGEGIAEPIQVVLRGSKGGVGIVSEKSEQQKREERRKAEANGEEYIDSDEEDRRERKKKAKATRQARTAAPRPKKTLFELEAAGMHVPLALQSIIDATTGASTPTSGVSLRASDIVPFENSLQARVRRDLNSFSEAFEELQIESKAIAPQEYALEKELELLERQRDEISDVTARLQSMRAASFNDVCDGLKDLRAAYPSKPLHRESIALIHPHFSHMIVSWSPLQDALEEAAAAFSELANVIQPRSRSIISDAYTHPSHAMVARTHLDDEAPIKRGTTSSYETMMLTLWLPSVSSAVTQWDVKDPRPMVHLIEVWRPVLPPFIAKRVLQQITRKLSTSVHEWNPRKFKRSPHTWIVEWLPYLSPADLDPKGSGLVADIKRKLRHALQSIDITRGPLSGMEQWRKVFGKAEIDRMLVNHLVPRFANHLRDNFEINPAEQDMAPLEAVFAWKGLLSDQTLGELLKAQFFPKVLDTIHHWLSSEGVVFNEVQAWIKWWRETLGDDVDALPSVSSCWDEAHTLIEQALDLGEARLTDLPAPNVESAQAAPATPDLSASIHQEPPRPAAQAEEPTFREMVEEFCGEENLLMMPLREAHHVTGLPLFRITASATGRGGAVAYIRGDILWAQNKKNKALWEPMGLDDHLIAKAEGK
;
A
#
# COMPACT_ATOMS: atom_id res chain seq x y z
N MET A 1 7.26 -11.13 60.15
CA MET A 1 5.93 -11.33 59.53
C MET A 1 5.79 -10.26 58.45
N ASP A 2 6.61 -10.26 57.39
CA ASP A 2 6.86 -11.31 56.39
C ASP A 2 5.58 -11.79 55.72
N ASP A 3 5.17 -11.07 54.67
CA ASP A 3 4.62 -11.69 53.48
C ASP A 3 4.97 -10.86 52.22
N PRO A 4 5.43 -11.48 51.12
CA PRO A 4 5.98 -10.79 49.94
C PRO A 4 4.90 -10.39 48.91
N PRO A 5 5.18 -9.42 48.01
CA PRO A 5 4.29 -9.06 46.91
C PRO A 5 4.23 -10.16 45.82
N PRO A 6 3.11 -10.27 45.08
CA PRO A 6 2.84 -11.37 44.16
C PRO A 6 3.78 -11.37 42.94
N PRO A 7 4.14 -12.55 42.39
CA PRO A 7 5.09 -12.63 41.30
C PRO A 7 4.52 -12.13 39.97
N LYS A 8 5.33 -11.32 39.27
CA LYS A 8 5.12 -10.90 37.87
C LYS A 8 4.95 -12.14 36.99
N ARG A 9 3.81 -12.23 36.29
CA ARG A 9 3.53 -13.26 35.28
C ARG A 9 4.58 -13.19 34.17
N LYS A 10 5.48 -14.18 34.13
CA LYS A 10 6.27 -14.50 32.93
C LYS A 10 5.28 -15.01 31.88
N PHE A 11 5.14 -14.31 30.76
CA PHE A 11 4.49 -14.85 29.57
C PHE A 11 5.36 -15.96 29.00
N ASN A 12 5.20 -17.18 29.54
CA ASN A 12 5.67 -18.39 28.88
C ASN A 12 4.70 -18.67 27.73
N PHE A 13 5.16 -18.49 26.49
CA PHE A 13 4.46 -18.95 25.30
C PHE A 13 4.55 -20.49 25.26
N ARG A 14 3.74 -21.15 26.10
CA ARG A 14 3.54 -22.60 26.05
C ARG A 14 2.43 -22.85 25.04
N GLN A 15 2.81 -23.17 23.79
CA GLN A 15 1.88 -23.78 22.85
C GLN A 15 1.47 -25.14 23.41
N GLU A 16 0.22 -25.26 23.84
CA GLU A 16 -0.39 -26.57 24.08
C GLU A 16 -0.46 -27.33 22.75
N PRO A 17 -0.11 -28.64 22.73
CA PRO A 17 -0.23 -29.45 21.53
C PRO A 17 -1.72 -29.65 21.22
N LYS A 18 -2.22 -28.96 20.18
CA LYS A 18 -3.55 -29.24 19.64
C LYS A 18 -3.62 -30.70 19.22
N LYS A 19 -4.66 -31.38 19.72
CA LYS A 19 -5.07 -32.74 19.39
C LYS A 19 -5.08 -32.95 17.87
N LYS A 20 -4.55 -34.10 17.43
CA LYS A 20 -4.65 -34.60 16.05
C LYS A 20 -6.12 -34.66 15.63
N PRO A 21 -6.50 -34.18 14.43
CA PRO A 21 -7.81 -34.50 13.87
C PRO A 21 -7.82 -35.97 13.44
N LYS A 22 -8.92 -36.66 13.75
CA LYS A 22 -9.22 -37.99 13.22
C LYS A 22 -9.36 -37.90 11.69
N THR A 23 -8.79 -38.87 11.01
CA THR A 23 -8.99 -39.14 9.60
C THR A 23 -10.39 -39.70 9.40
N ASP A 24 -11.34 -38.86 8.99
CA ASP A 24 -12.60 -39.31 8.40
C ASP A 24 -12.46 -39.27 6.86
N ASP A 25 -12.71 -40.44 6.28
CA ASP A 25 -12.45 -40.84 4.90
C ASP A 25 -13.52 -40.33 3.91
N HIS A 26 -13.75 -39.02 3.83
CA HIS A 26 -14.76 -38.41 2.93
C HIS A 26 -14.25 -37.19 2.14
N GLY A 27 -13.10 -37.33 1.48
CA GLY A 27 -12.42 -36.23 0.78
C GLY A 27 -12.55 -36.19 -0.76
N THR A 28 -13.37 -37.01 -1.40
CA THR A 28 -13.39 -37.10 -2.89
C THR A 28 -14.53 -36.32 -3.57
N ALA A 29 -15.45 -35.70 -2.84
CA ALA A 29 -16.61 -35.04 -3.44
C ALA A 29 -16.44 -33.53 -3.70
N ALA A 30 -15.57 -32.82 -2.96
CA ALA A 30 -15.53 -31.34 -2.98
C ALA A 30 -14.68 -30.70 -4.10
N LEU A 31 -13.90 -31.49 -4.85
CA LEU A 31 -13.00 -30.97 -5.90
C LEU A 31 -13.66 -30.81 -7.29
N LYS A 32 -14.97 -31.11 -7.45
CA LYS A 32 -15.58 -31.22 -8.79
C LYS A 32 -16.11 -29.92 -9.40
N THR A 33 -16.15 -28.79 -8.70
CA THR A 33 -16.94 -27.61 -9.17
C THR A 33 -16.24 -26.24 -9.12
N GLY A 34 -15.01 -26.11 -8.62
CA GLY A 34 -14.29 -24.83 -8.57
C GLY A 34 -13.58 -24.43 -9.88
N PHE A 35 -13.40 -23.13 -10.14
CA PHE A 35 -12.63 -22.62 -11.29
C PHE A 35 -11.21 -23.23 -11.37
N GLY A 36 -10.54 -23.36 -10.22
CA GLY A 36 -9.24 -24.04 -10.12
C GLY A 36 -9.29 -25.51 -10.53
N ALA A 37 -10.38 -26.23 -10.22
CA ALA A 37 -10.54 -27.62 -10.63
C ALA A 37 -10.73 -27.77 -12.15
N LYS A 38 -11.49 -26.85 -12.78
CA LYS A 38 -11.59 -26.79 -14.25
C LYS A 38 -10.25 -26.46 -14.90
N MET A 39 -9.45 -25.58 -14.31
CA MET A 39 -8.11 -25.24 -14.80
C MET A 39 -7.13 -26.42 -14.65
N MET A 40 -7.14 -27.10 -13.50
CA MET A 40 -6.31 -28.29 -13.27
C MET A 40 -6.69 -29.44 -14.21
N ALA A 41 -7.99 -29.66 -14.44
CA ALA A 41 -8.47 -30.65 -15.41
C ALA A 41 -8.04 -30.31 -16.85
N LYS A 42 -8.07 -29.02 -17.23
CA LYS A 42 -7.59 -28.55 -18.54
C LYS A 42 -6.08 -28.72 -18.72
N MET A 43 -5.32 -28.67 -17.62
CA MET A 43 -3.88 -28.98 -17.57
C MET A 43 -3.58 -30.48 -17.39
N GLY A 44 -4.60 -31.35 -17.47
CA GLY A 44 -4.45 -32.80 -17.55
C GLY A 44 -4.64 -33.58 -16.23
N TYR A 45 -5.04 -32.92 -15.14
CA TYR A 45 -5.28 -33.57 -13.85
C TYR A 45 -6.57 -34.41 -13.84
N ARG A 46 -6.45 -35.72 -13.53
CA ARG A 46 -7.58 -36.67 -13.53
C ARG A 46 -8.23 -36.89 -12.15
N GLY A 47 -7.89 -36.09 -11.14
CA GLY A 47 -8.45 -36.18 -9.79
C GLY A 47 -7.81 -37.23 -8.89
N THR A 48 -6.96 -38.09 -9.44
CA THR A 48 -6.14 -39.07 -8.72
C THR A 48 -4.70 -38.98 -9.24
N GLY A 49 -3.72 -38.99 -8.34
CA GLY A 49 -2.30 -38.86 -8.68
C GLY A 49 -1.78 -37.41 -8.69
N GLY A 50 -0.66 -37.19 -9.38
CA GLY A 50 0.03 -35.91 -9.49
C GLY A 50 -0.62 -34.91 -10.46
N LEU A 51 -0.35 -33.62 -10.29
CA LEU A 51 -0.83 -32.57 -11.19
C LEU A 51 -0.08 -32.60 -12.54
N GLY A 52 -0.79 -32.65 -13.67
CA GLY A 52 -0.22 -32.63 -15.02
C GLY A 52 -0.77 -33.76 -15.92
N LYS A 53 -0.60 -33.64 -17.25
CA LYS A 53 -1.15 -34.57 -18.25
C LYS A 53 -0.65 -36.01 -18.10
N GLU A 54 0.60 -36.18 -17.68
CA GLU A 54 1.26 -37.46 -17.37
C GLU A 54 1.36 -37.73 -15.85
N GLY A 55 0.75 -36.88 -15.01
CA GLY A 55 0.79 -37.06 -13.54
C GLY A 55 2.12 -36.68 -12.87
N GLU A 56 2.93 -35.82 -13.50
CA GLU A 56 4.29 -35.44 -13.06
C GLU A 56 4.36 -34.65 -11.73
N GLY A 57 3.26 -34.03 -11.31
CA GLY A 57 3.21 -33.20 -10.11
C GLY A 57 3.13 -34.00 -8.80
N ILE A 58 3.32 -33.29 -7.68
CA ILE A 58 3.34 -33.89 -6.35
C ILE A 58 1.96 -34.42 -5.96
N ALA A 59 1.86 -35.73 -5.73
CA ALA A 59 0.58 -36.39 -5.42
C ALA A 59 0.20 -36.29 -3.92
N GLU A 60 1.19 -36.25 -3.02
CA GLU A 60 0.98 -36.18 -1.58
C GLU A 60 1.44 -34.82 -1.03
N PRO A 61 0.63 -34.10 -0.23
CA PRO A 61 1.02 -32.81 0.33
C PRO A 61 2.34 -32.88 1.11
N ILE A 62 3.23 -31.91 0.91
CA ILE A 62 4.56 -31.86 1.54
C ILE A 62 4.41 -31.83 3.06
N GLN A 63 4.89 -32.86 3.75
CA GLN A 63 4.91 -32.91 5.21
C GLN A 63 6.14 -32.21 5.76
N VAL A 64 5.94 -31.27 6.69
CA VAL A 64 7.03 -30.55 7.36
C VAL A 64 7.55 -31.39 8.52
N VAL A 65 8.77 -31.92 8.39
CA VAL A 65 9.45 -32.65 9.47
C VAL A 65 10.20 -31.65 10.36
N LEU A 66 9.83 -31.57 11.64
CA LEU A 66 10.51 -30.74 12.63
C LEU A 66 11.86 -31.36 13.02
N ARG A 67 12.93 -30.54 13.01
CA ARG A 67 14.28 -30.96 13.42
C ARG A 67 14.38 -31.02 14.95
N GLY A 68 14.95 -32.10 15.50
CA GLY A 68 15.28 -32.17 16.92
C GLY A 68 16.36 -31.14 17.30
N SER A 69 16.19 -30.43 18.42
CA SER A 69 16.93 -29.18 18.71
C SER A 69 18.44 -29.31 19.03
N LYS A 70 19.05 -30.51 18.91
CA LYS A 70 20.47 -30.75 19.24
C LYS A 70 21.21 -31.76 18.33
N GLY A 71 20.81 -31.90 17.06
CA GLY A 71 21.52 -32.76 16.09
C GLY A 71 22.39 -31.98 15.10
N GLY A 72 23.63 -32.41 14.83
CA GLY A 72 24.47 -31.88 13.75
C GLY A 72 23.88 -32.15 12.35
N VAL A 73 24.42 -31.53 11.30
CA VAL A 73 23.89 -31.60 9.92
C VAL A 73 23.84 -33.03 9.36
N GLY A 74 24.76 -33.92 9.76
CA GLY A 74 24.83 -35.31 9.25
C GLY A 74 24.00 -36.38 9.95
N ILE A 75 23.16 -36.06 10.96
CA ILE A 75 22.37 -37.07 11.71
C ILE A 75 20.97 -37.29 11.10
N VAL A 76 20.47 -36.32 10.34
CA VAL A 76 19.14 -36.40 9.70
C VAL A 76 19.36 -36.71 8.23
N SER A 77 18.72 -37.76 7.71
CA SER A 77 18.79 -38.09 6.29
C SER A 77 18.38 -36.87 5.45
N GLU A 78 19.21 -36.50 4.49
CA GLU A 78 19.02 -35.26 3.69
C GLU A 78 17.70 -35.26 2.89
N LYS A 79 17.10 -36.44 2.68
CA LYS A 79 15.80 -36.61 2.02
C LYS A 79 14.76 -37.24 2.97
N SER A 80 13.53 -36.74 2.91
CA SER A 80 12.37 -37.32 3.62
C SER A 80 11.92 -38.64 2.97
N GLU A 81 11.38 -39.57 3.76
CA GLU A 81 10.75 -40.82 3.28
C GLU A 81 9.69 -40.57 2.19
N GLN A 82 8.98 -39.45 2.29
CA GLN A 82 8.00 -39.02 1.28
C GLN A 82 8.68 -38.66 -0.04
N GLN A 83 9.80 -37.94 0.00
CA GLN A 83 10.57 -37.55 -1.18
C GLN A 83 11.20 -38.78 -1.87
N LYS A 84 11.72 -39.74 -1.10
CA LYS A 84 12.25 -41.00 -1.65
C LYS A 84 11.19 -41.80 -2.41
N ARG A 85 9.95 -41.85 -1.91
CA ARG A 85 8.84 -42.57 -2.58
C ARG A 85 8.38 -41.86 -3.85
N GLU A 86 8.40 -40.55 -3.86
CA GLU A 86 8.03 -39.75 -5.01
C GLU A 86 9.08 -39.81 -6.13
N GLU A 87 10.37 -39.70 -5.78
CA GLU A 87 11.48 -39.91 -6.70
C GLU A 87 11.47 -41.33 -7.29
N ARG A 88 11.17 -42.35 -6.46
CA ARG A 88 11.03 -43.74 -6.93
C ARG A 88 9.88 -43.91 -7.94
N ARG A 89 8.72 -43.30 -7.68
CA ARG A 89 7.57 -43.33 -8.60
C ARG A 89 7.93 -42.64 -9.92
N LYS A 90 8.65 -41.52 -9.86
CA LYS A 90 9.06 -40.76 -11.05
C LYS A 90 10.10 -41.51 -11.90
N ALA A 91 11.07 -42.16 -11.25
CA ALA A 91 12.04 -43.02 -11.92
C ALA A 91 11.36 -44.22 -12.61
N GLU A 92 10.39 -44.86 -11.92
CA GLU A 92 9.63 -45.99 -12.48
C GLU A 92 8.72 -45.57 -13.66
N ALA A 93 8.13 -44.36 -13.60
CA ALA A 93 7.35 -43.79 -14.71
C ALA A 93 8.22 -43.43 -15.93
N ASN A 94 9.47 -43.02 -15.70
CA ASN A 94 10.45 -42.71 -16.75
C ASN A 94 11.17 -43.96 -17.29
N GLY A 95 10.89 -45.16 -16.74
CA GLY A 95 11.54 -46.42 -17.13
C GLY A 95 13.00 -46.55 -16.66
N GLU A 96 13.40 -45.74 -15.67
CA GLU A 96 14.74 -45.73 -15.09
C GLU A 96 14.79 -46.59 -13.81
N GLU A 97 15.86 -47.37 -13.61
CA GLU A 97 16.06 -48.16 -12.39
C GLU A 97 16.36 -47.21 -11.22
N TYR A 98 15.44 -47.08 -10.25
CA TYR A 98 15.66 -46.23 -9.08
C TYR A 98 16.75 -46.82 -8.17
N ILE A 99 17.87 -46.11 -8.04
CA ILE A 99 18.97 -46.44 -7.14
C ILE A 99 18.87 -45.47 -5.95
N ASP A 100 18.60 -45.98 -4.74
CA ASP A 100 18.60 -45.13 -3.53
C ASP A 100 20.01 -44.56 -3.29
N SER A 101 20.12 -43.38 -2.70
CA SER A 101 21.40 -42.70 -2.41
C SER A 101 22.36 -43.60 -1.62
N ASP A 102 21.82 -44.47 -0.75
CA ASP A 102 22.62 -45.46 0.00
C ASP A 102 23.13 -46.60 -0.89
N GLU A 103 22.41 -46.95 -1.95
CA GLU A 103 22.75 -48.01 -2.88
C GLU A 103 23.67 -47.51 -4.00
N GLU A 104 23.55 -46.23 -4.38
CA GLU A 104 24.52 -45.49 -5.18
C GLU A 104 25.82 -45.28 -4.39
N ASP A 105 25.77 -44.85 -3.13
CA ASP A 105 26.95 -44.80 -2.24
C ASP A 105 27.57 -46.18 -2.03
N ARG A 106 26.76 -47.24 -1.98
CA ARG A 106 27.27 -48.63 -1.89
C ARG A 106 27.84 -49.12 -3.22
N ARG A 107 27.29 -48.71 -4.37
CA ARG A 107 27.83 -48.95 -5.72
C ARG A 107 29.08 -48.11 -5.97
N GLU A 108 29.17 -46.89 -5.44
CA GLU A 108 30.34 -46.02 -5.43
C GLU A 108 31.40 -46.53 -4.47
N ARG A 109 31.05 -47.03 -3.28
CA ARG A 109 31.98 -47.72 -2.38
C ARG A 109 32.45 -49.04 -2.98
N LYS A 110 31.60 -49.75 -3.72
CA LYS A 110 32.02 -50.94 -4.49
C LYS A 110 32.86 -50.57 -5.71
N LYS A 111 32.57 -49.47 -6.43
CA LYS A 111 33.37 -48.95 -7.55
C LYS A 111 34.68 -48.38 -7.06
N LYS A 112 34.71 -47.63 -5.96
CA LYS A 112 35.91 -47.20 -5.22
C LYS A 112 36.66 -48.40 -4.70
N ALA A 113 36.04 -49.41 -4.10
CA ALA A 113 36.73 -50.65 -3.72
C ALA A 113 37.26 -51.46 -4.92
N LYS A 114 36.58 -51.41 -6.08
CA LYS A 114 37.01 -52.04 -7.34
C LYS A 114 38.11 -51.22 -8.03
N ALA A 115 38.09 -49.88 -7.91
CA ALA A 115 39.11 -48.94 -8.34
C ALA A 115 40.33 -48.96 -7.41
N THR A 116 40.15 -49.19 -6.10
CA THR A 116 41.21 -49.48 -5.12
C THR A 116 41.78 -50.88 -5.37
N ARG A 117 40.98 -51.84 -5.86
CA ARG A 117 41.47 -53.14 -6.36
C ARG A 117 42.19 -53.03 -7.71
N GLN A 118 41.80 -52.12 -8.61
CA GLN A 118 42.48 -51.84 -9.89
C GLN A 118 43.70 -50.92 -9.72
N ALA A 119 43.73 -50.06 -8.70
CA ALA A 119 44.91 -49.31 -8.27
C ALA A 119 45.95 -50.19 -7.56
N ARG A 120 45.57 -51.40 -7.12
CA ARG A 120 46.50 -52.46 -6.69
C ARG A 120 47.15 -53.22 -7.86
N THR A 121 46.83 -52.88 -9.11
CA THR A 121 47.54 -53.35 -10.31
C THR A 121 48.37 -52.26 -10.99
N ALA A 122 48.57 -51.11 -10.35
CA ALA A 122 49.61 -50.14 -10.70
C ALA A 122 50.82 -50.35 -9.77
N ALA A 123 52.01 -50.41 -10.36
CA ALA A 123 53.36 -50.66 -9.80
C ALA A 123 53.51 -50.83 -8.27
N PRO A 124 54.23 -51.87 -7.80
CA PRO A 124 54.48 -52.06 -6.38
C PRO A 124 55.19 -50.82 -5.81
N ARG A 125 54.56 -50.13 -4.84
CA ARG A 125 55.28 -49.18 -3.98
C ARG A 125 56.49 -49.89 -3.38
N PRO A 126 57.68 -49.26 -3.32
CA PRO A 126 58.90 -49.91 -2.85
C PRO A 126 58.71 -50.46 -1.44
N LYS A 127 59.31 -51.63 -1.20
CA LYS A 127 59.18 -52.40 0.04
C LYS A 127 59.93 -51.66 1.15
N LYS A 128 59.23 -50.89 1.99
CA LYS A 128 59.86 -50.25 3.16
C LYS A 128 60.37 -51.32 4.13
N THR A 129 61.67 -51.57 4.09
CA THR A 129 62.39 -52.38 5.08
C THR A 129 62.74 -51.50 6.28
N LEU A 130 63.05 -52.13 7.41
CA LEU A 130 63.46 -51.42 8.63
C LEU A 130 64.65 -50.46 8.37
N PHE A 131 65.53 -50.84 7.43
CA PHE A 131 66.66 -50.04 6.95
C PHE A 131 66.26 -48.77 6.19
N GLU A 132 65.18 -48.80 5.39
CA GLU A 132 64.67 -47.62 4.67
C GLU A 132 64.00 -46.62 5.61
N LEU A 133 63.42 -47.12 6.71
CA LEU A 133 62.85 -46.28 7.76
C LEU A 133 63.97 -45.58 8.57
N GLU A 134 65.02 -46.31 8.96
CA GLU A 134 66.20 -45.72 9.63
C GLU A 134 66.93 -44.73 8.72
N ALA A 135 67.03 -45.00 7.41
CA ALA A 135 67.60 -44.07 6.43
C ALA A 135 66.74 -42.80 6.21
N ALA A 136 65.43 -42.87 6.45
CA ALA A 136 64.53 -41.72 6.46
C ALA A 136 64.56 -40.92 7.78
N GLY A 137 65.46 -41.26 8.70
CA GLY A 137 65.65 -40.59 9.98
C GLY A 137 64.75 -41.10 11.11
N MET A 138 64.08 -42.25 10.93
CA MET A 138 63.29 -42.89 11.99
C MET A 138 64.20 -43.61 12.99
N HIS A 139 64.17 -43.22 14.26
CA HIS A 139 64.81 -44.01 15.32
C HIS A 139 63.83 -45.07 15.85
N VAL A 140 63.99 -46.31 15.40
CA VAL A 140 63.20 -47.44 15.92
C VAL A 140 63.79 -47.87 17.27
N PRO A 141 62.98 -47.96 18.35
CA PRO A 141 63.48 -48.39 19.66
C PRO A 141 64.18 -49.76 19.59
N LEU A 142 65.34 -49.89 20.25
CA LEU A 142 66.19 -51.10 20.26
C LEU A 142 65.41 -52.40 20.55
N ALA A 143 64.34 -52.33 21.34
CA ALA A 143 63.49 -53.48 21.67
C ALA A 143 62.74 -54.09 20.47
N LEU A 144 62.56 -53.34 19.37
CA LEU A 144 61.88 -53.80 18.15
C LEU A 144 62.86 -54.22 17.05
N GLN A 145 64.17 -54.02 17.24
CA GLN A 145 65.22 -54.36 16.26
C GLN A 145 65.62 -55.84 16.27
N SER A 146 65.35 -56.58 17.36
CA SER A 146 65.59 -58.03 17.46
C SER A 146 64.40 -58.77 18.08
N ILE A 147 63.93 -59.82 17.42
CA ILE A 147 62.89 -60.71 17.95
C ILE A 147 63.59 -61.87 18.67
N ILE A 148 63.45 -61.93 20.00
CA ILE A 148 63.94 -63.04 20.81
C ILE A 148 62.76 -63.98 21.09
N ASP A 149 62.80 -65.19 20.54
CA ASP A 149 61.80 -66.21 20.83
C ASP A 149 62.12 -66.89 22.17
N ALA A 150 61.28 -66.65 23.18
CA ALA A 150 61.46 -67.17 24.54
C ALA A 150 61.29 -68.70 24.66
N THR A 151 60.76 -69.37 23.64
CA THR A 151 60.58 -70.84 23.64
C THR A 151 61.75 -71.60 22.99
N THR A 152 62.54 -70.93 22.15
CA THR A 152 63.65 -71.55 21.40
C THR A 152 65.00 -70.85 21.61
N GLY A 153 65.03 -69.68 22.26
CA GLY A 153 66.24 -68.90 22.54
C GLY A 153 66.89 -68.28 21.30
N ALA A 154 66.29 -68.43 20.12
CA ALA A 154 66.82 -67.93 18.87
C ALA A 154 66.48 -66.43 18.69
N SER A 155 67.50 -65.61 18.44
CA SER A 155 67.34 -64.20 18.07
C SER A 155 67.27 -64.09 16.55
N THR A 156 66.14 -63.60 16.04
CA THR A 156 66.00 -63.27 14.61
C THR A 156 66.02 -61.76 14.43
N PRO A 157 66.93 -61.21 13.59
CA PRO A 157 66.99 -59.77 13.37
C PRO A 157 65.73 -59.31 12.62
N THR A 158 65.10 -58.24 13.10
CA THR A 158 63.85 -57.72 12.53
C THR A 158 64.04 -57.07 11.15
N SER A 159 65.30 -56.96 10.68
CA SER A 159 65.67 -56.41 9.37
C SER A 159 65.10 -57.17 8.16
N GLY A 160 64.79 -58.46 8.31
CA GLY A 160 64.14 -59.29 7.29
C GLY A 160 62.61 -59.28 7.33
N VAL A 161 62.01 -58.61 8.31
CA VAL A 161 60.55 -58.61 8.52
C VAL A 161 59.93 -57.53 7.66
N SER A 162 59.50 -57.90 6.45
CA SER A 162 58.72 -57.04 5.56
C SER A 162 57.37 -56.69 6.17
N LEU A 163 56.97 -55.41 6.11
CA LEU A 163 55.69 -54.90 6.63
C LEU A 163 54.45 -55.39 5.87
N ARG A 164 54.63 -56.13 4.78
CA ARG A 164 53.55 -56.91 4.14
C ARG A 164 53.82 -58.39 4.31
N ALA A 165 52.82 -59.11 4.80
CA ALA A 165 52.76 -60.57 4.72
C ALA A 165 52.93 -60.97 3.25
N SER A 166 54.00 -61.70 2.95
CA SER A 166 54.04 -62.49 1.72
C SER A 166 52.92 -63.51 1.84
N ASP A 167 51.94 -63.45 0.95
CA ASP A 167 50.96 -64.52 0.82
C ASP A 167 51.76 -65.83 0.69
N ILE A 168 51.53 -66.75 1.64
CA ILE A 168 52.25 -68.02 1.87
C ILE A 168 53.41 -67.92 2.88
N VAL A 169 53.07 -67.87 4.17
CA VAL A 169 53.79 -68.64 5.21
C VAL A 169 52.74 -69.23 6.18
N PRO A 170 52.68 -70.55 6.39
CA PRO A 170 51.78 -71.16 7.37
C PRO A 170 52.37 -70.99 8.78
N PHE A 171 51.57 -70.45 9.70
CA PHE A 171 51.87 -70.23 11.12
C PHE A 171 52.87 -69.10 11.44
N GLU A 172 52.38 -67.86 11.50
CA GLU A 172 53.12 -66.77 12.15
C GLU A 172 53.05 -66.94 13.67
N ASN A 173 54.21 -66.97 14.34
CA ASN A 173 54.28 -66.87 15.80
C ASN A 173 53.67 -65.52 16.22
N SER A 174 52.77 -65.52 17.22
CA SER A 174 52.02 -64.34 17.68
C SER A 174 52.90 -63.11 17.99
N LEU A 175 54.16 -63.33 18.35
CA LEU A 175 55.18 -62.30 18.57
C LEU A 175 55.59 -61.55 17.30
N GLN A 176 55.75 -62.23 16.17
CA GLN A 176 56.13 -61.59 14.89
C GLN A 176 55.00 -60.71 14.35
N ALA A 177 53.75 -61.16 14.51
CA ALA A 177 52.56 -60.37 14.17
C ALA A 177 52.43 -59.12 15.05
N ARG A 178 52.74 -59.23 16.35
CA ARG A 178 52.75 -58.08 17.28
C ARG A 178 53.81 -57.05 16.92
N VAL A 179 55.04 -57.50 16.65
CA VAL A 179 56.14 -56.60 16.25
C VAL A 179 55.84 -55.90 14.92
N ARG A 180 55.23 -56.58 13.94
CA ARG A 180 54.77 -55.94 12.70
C ARG A 180 53.67 -54.91 12.93
N ARG A 181 52.73 -55.19 13.83
CA ARG A 181 51.67 -54.24 14.20
C ARG A 181 52.26 -53.00 14.86
N ASP A 182 53.16 -53.19 15.81
CA ASP A 182 53.81 -52.10 16.54
C ASP A 182 54.69 -51.26 15.59
N LEU A 183 55.46 -51.89 14.70
CA LEU A 183 56.27 -51.20 13.69
C LEU A 183 55.42 -50.45 12.67
N ASN A 184 54.29 -51.03 12.24
CA ASN A 184 53.32 -50.34 11.39
C ASN A 184 52.74 -49.12 12.12
N SER A 185 52.35 -49.23 13.39
CA SER A 185 51.84 -48.08 14.15
C SER A 185 52.89 -46.98 14.35
N PHE A 186 54.17 -47.33 14.54
CA PHE A 186 55.25 -46.34 14.59
C PHE A 186 55.48 -45.67 13.24
N SER A 187 55.41 -46.43 12.14
CA SER A 187 55.52 -45.86 10.79
C SER A 187 54.36 -44.94 10.45
N GLU A 188 53.14 -45.29 10.86
CA GLU A 188 51.95 -44.45 10.69
C GLU A 188 52.06 -43.16 11.52
N ALA A 189 52.45 -43.27 12.79
CA ALA A 189 52.65 -42.10 13.66
C ALA A 189 53.76 -41.16 13.18
N PHE A 190 54.83 -41.69 12.59
CA PHE A 190 55.88 -40.84 12.00
C PHE A 190 55.46 -40.21 10.68
N GLU A 191 54.75 -40.95 9.82
CA GLU A 191 54.17 -40.37 8.61
C GLU A 191 53.18 -39.25 8.97
N GLU A 192 52.40 -39.43 10.01
CA GLU A 192 51.51 -38.40 10.59
C GLU A 192 52.31 -37.19 11.09
N LEU A 193 53.35 -37.39 11.91
CA LEU A 193 54.24 -36.30 12.36
C LEU A 193 54.94 -35.57 11.21
N GLN A 194 55.32 -36.28 10.15
CA GLN A 194 55.92 -35.66 8.96
C GLN A 194 54.90 -34.82 8.20
N ILE A 195 53.66 -35.29 8.08
CA ILE A 195 52.55 -34.53 7.49
C ILE A 195 52.28 -33.29 8.34
N GLU A 196 52.19 -33.43 9.67
CA GLU A 196 52.01 -32.31 10.60
C GLU A 196 53.14 -31.30 10.48
N SER A 197 54.41 -31.72 10.52
CA SER A 197 55.55 -30.78 10.41
C SER A 197 55.53 -29.99 9.10
N LYS A 198 55.10 -30.61 8.00
CA LYS A 198 54.95 -29.96 6.69
C LYS A 198 53.73 -29.04 6.64
N ALA A 199 52.71 -29.31 7.45
CA ALA A 199 51.51 -28.48 7.58
C ALA A 199 51.71 -27.27 8.50
N ILE A 200 52.68 -27.29 9.42
CA ILE A 200 52.95 -26.18 10.34
C ILE A 200 53.34 -24.90 9.59
N ALA A 201 54.33 -24.95 8.69
CA ALA A 201 54.79 -23.76 7.96
C ALA A 201 53.68 -22.99 7.18
N PRO A 202 52.81 -23.65 6.39
CA PRO A 202 51.69 -22.96 5.74
C PRO A 202 50.62 -22.49 6.72
N GLN A 203 50.43 -23.16 7.87
CA GLN A 203 49.51 -22.70 8.92
C GLN A 203 50.06 -21.45 9.62
N GLU A 204 51.35 -21.42 9.97
CA GLU A 204 52.02 -20.25 10.53
C GLU A 204 51.89 -19.06 9.58
N TYR A 205 52.18 -19.25 8.29
CA TYR A 205 52.00 -18.20 7.28
C TYR A 205 50.54 -17.72 7.19
N ALA A 206 49.56 -18.62 7.26
CA ALA A 206 48.15 -18.25 7.25
C ALA A 206 47.76 -17.43 8.49
N LEU A 207 48.23 -17.83 9.68
CA LEU A 207 48.02 -17.11 10.93
C LEU A 207 48.71 -15.75 10.96
N GLU A 208 49.94 -15.64 10.45
CA GLU A 208 50.64 -14.37 10.30
C GLU A 208 49.86 -13.41 9.40
N LYS A 209 49.30 -13.91 8.29
CA LYS A 209 48.45 -13.10 7.40
C LYS A 209 47.14 -12.67 8.07
N GLU A 210 46.54 -13.54 8.87
CA GLU A 210 45.35 -13.19 9.66
C GLU A 210 45.66 -12.11 10.71
N LEU A 211 46.80 -12.23 11.41
CA LEU A 211 47.28 -11.23 12.36
C LEU A 211 47.52 -9.87 11.67
N GLU A 212 48.20 -9.84 10.53
CA GLU A 212 48.41 -8.61 9.75
C GLU A 212 47.07 -7.92 9.36
N LEU A 213 46.03 -8.70 9.05
CA LEU A 213 44.71 -8.17 8.73
C LEU A 213 44.00 -7.62 9.98
N LEU A 214 44.07 -8.33 11.10
CA LEU A 214 43.50 -7.88 12.38
C LEU A 214 44.19 -6.63 12.91
N GLU A 215 45.51 -6.52 12.75
CA GLU A 215 46.26 -5.31 13.14
C GLU A 215 45.84 -4.10 12.32
N ARG A 216 45.69 -4.25 11.00
CA ARG A 216 45.11 -3.17 10.16
C ARG A 216 43.71 -2.78 10.63
N GLN A 217 42.84 -3.75 10.90
CA GLN A 217 41.48 -3.47 11.39
C GLN A 217 41.49 -2.73 12.74
N ARG A 218 42.37 -3.12 13.66
CA ARG A 218 42.56 -2.46 14.96
C ARG A 218 43.02 -1.01 14.77
N ASP A 219 44.03 -0.79 13.93
CA ASP A 219 44.60 0.54 13.72
C ASP A 219 43.57 1.46 13.03
N GLU A 220 42.80 0.93 12.09
CA GLU A 220 41.68 1.65 11.48
C GLU A 220 40.57 2.00 12.48
N ILE A 221 40.18 1.06 13.36
CA ILE A 221 39.20 1.34 14.42
C ILE A 221 39.76 2.38 15.40
N SER A 222 41.05 2.32 15.72
CA SER A 222 41.72 3.29 16.57
C SER A 222 41.71 4.70 15.96
N ASP A 223 41.99 4.84 14.65
CA ASP A 223 41.93 6.15 13.97
C ASP A 223 40.49 6.69 13.94
N VAL A 224 39.52 5.85 13.56
CA VAL A 224 38.10 6.24 13.55
C VAL A 224 37.65 6.70 14.94
N THR A 225 37.97 5.94 15.98
CA THR A 225 37.57 6.31 17.36
C THR A 225 38.26 7.58 17.85
N ALA A 226 39.54 7.80 17.54
CA ALA A 226 40.24 9.04 17.87
C ALA A 226 39.61 10.26 17.18
N ARG A 227 39.30 10.16 15.88
CA ARG A 227 38.60 11.22 15.13
C ARG A 227 37.21 11.50 15.73
N LEU A 228 36.41 10.46 15.99
CA LEU A 228 35.09 10.61 16.61
C LEU A 228 35.16 11.28 17.99
N GLN A 229 36.16 10.94 18.81
CA GLN A 229 36.36 11.56 20.12
C GLN A 229 36.71 13.04 20.03
N SER A 230 37.55 13.43 19.07
CA SER A 230 37.91 14.84 18.86
C SER A 230 36.70 15.70 18.45
N MET A 231 35.79 15.15 17.66
CA MET A 231 34.59 15.85 17.17
C MET A 231 33.50 16.02 18.24
N ARG A 232 33.52 15.24 19.32
CA ARG A 232 32.44 15.25 20.33
C ARG A 232 32.24 16.60 21.04
N ALA A 233 33.27 17.43 21.10
CA ALA A 233 33.23 18.75 21.73
C ALA A 233 33.11 19.91 20.73
N ALA A 234 33.02 19.62 19.43
CA ALA A 234 33.00 20.63 18.38
C ALA A 234 31.59 21.20 18.15
N SER A 235 31.46 22.22 17.27
CA SER A 235 30.16 22.76 16.89
C SER A 235 29.42 21.80 15.93
N PHE A 236 28.11 21.99 15.75
CA PHE A 236 27.31 21.15 14.84
C PHE A 236 27.89 21.12 13.41
N ASN A 237 28.30 22.29 12.89
CA ASN A 237 28.87 22.40 11.54
C ASN A 237 30.24 21.70 11.45
N ASP A 238 31.10 21.87 12.44
CA ASP A 238 32.40 21.19 12.49
C ASP A 238 32.25 19.67 12.57
N VAL A 239 31.25 19.18 13.32
CA VAL A 239 30.91 17.76 13.36
C VAL A 239 30.44 17.29 11.98
N CYS A 240 29.60 18.06 11.30
CA CYS A 240 29.12 17.72 9.97
C CYS A 240 30.27 17.63 8.94
N ASP A 241 31.18 18.60 8.95
CA ASP A 241 32.34 18.59 8.04
C ASP A 241 33.34 17.48 8.38
N GLY A 242 33.62 17.26 9.67
CA GLY A 242 34.45 16.15 10.11
C GLY A 242 33.86 14.77 9.76
N LEU A 243 32.54 14.62 9.73
CA LEU A 243 31.88 13.40 9.26
C LEU A 243 32.00 13.20 7.73
N LYS A 244 32.02 14.29 6.94
CA LYS A 244 32.31 14.22 5.50
C LYS A 244 33.75 13.75 5.27
N ASP A 245 34.70 14.29 6.01
CA ASP A 245 36.11 13.90 5.95
C ASP A 245 36.31 12.44 6.36
N LEU A 246 35.64 12.00 7.43
CA LEU A 246 35.70 10.62 7.90
C LEU A 246 35.09 9.65 6.86
N ARG A 247 34.01 10.05 6.19
CA ARG A 247 33.43 9.30 5.07
C ARG A 247 34.40 9.22 3.88
N ALA A 248 35.11 10.30 3.58
CA ALA A 248 36.09 10.33 2.49
C ALA A 248 37.30 9.42 2.79
N ALA A 249 37.74 9.37 4.04
CA ALA A 249 38.81 8.46 4.49
C ALA A 249 38.39 6.99 4.47
N TYR A 250 37.13 6.68 4.80
CA TYR A 250 36.60 5.30 4.85
C TYR A 250 35.30 5.11 4.05
N PRO A 251 35.34 5.04 2.70
CA PRO A 251 34.14 4.95 1.87
C PRO A 251 33.36 3.64 2.01
N SER A 252 34.02 2.55 2.36
CA SER A 252 33.44 1.19 2.43
C SER A 252 32.76 0.89 3.77
N LYS A 253 33.11 1.58 4.86
CA LYS A 253 32.62 1.26 6.21
C LYS A 253 31.24 1.87 6.49
N PRO A 254 30.30 1.13 7.10
CA PRO A 254 29.05 1.71 7.59
C PRO A 254 29.33 2.53 8.85
N LEU A 255 29.12 3.85 8.78
CA LEU A 255 29.42 4.79 9.87
C LEU A 255 28.16 5.47 10.42
N HIS A 256 26.99 5.02 9.98
CA HIS A 256 25.72 5.71 10.22
C HIS A 256 25.35 5.73 11.71
N ARG A 257 25.70 4.71 12.51
CA ARG A 257 25.35 4.67 13.93
C ARG A 257 26.21 5.63 14.74
N GLU A 258 27.51 5.61 14.47
CA GLU A 258 28.52 6.46 15.09
C GLU A 258 28.26 7.93 14.75
N SER A 259 27.93 8.19 13.48
CA SER A 259 27.58 9.54 13.00
C SER A 259 26.34 10.09 13.71
N ILE A 260 25.29 9.28 13.85
CA ILE A 260 24.08 9.68 14.58
C ILE A 260 24.37 9.87 16.07
N ALA A 261 25.21 9.04 16.67
CA ALA A 261 25.59 9.21 18.08
C ALA A 261 26.31 10.55 18.35
N LEU A 262 27.09 11.05 17.39
CA LEU A 262 27.70 12.38 17.46
C LEU A 262 26.70 13.51 17.22
N ILE A 263 25.85 13.38 16.20
CA ILE A 263 24.88 14.41 15.81
C ILE A 263 23.78 14.59 16.87
N HIS A 264 23.32 13.49 17.48
CA HIS A 264 22.18 13.47 18.39
C HIS A 264 22.23 14.53 19.52
N PRO A 265 23.31 14.66 20.34
CA PRO A 265 23.35 15.67 21.40
C PRO A 265 23.26 17.11 20.87
N HIS A 266 23.91 17.43 19.76
CA HIS A 266 23.85 18.77 19.15
C HIS A 266 22.45 19.07 18.61
N PHE A 267 21.89 18.13 17.85
CA PHE A 267 20.55 18.28 17.28
C PHE A 267 19.46 18.35 18.37
N SER A 268 19.60 17.55 19.44
CA SER A 268 18.70 17.63 20.60
C SER A 268 18.77 18.99 21.28
N HIS A 269 19.95 19.60 21.42
CA HIS A 269 20.08 20.94 21.99
C HIS A 269 19.42 22.01 21.10
N MET A 270 19.63 21.93 19.78
CA MET A 270 18.98 22.83 18.81
C MET A 270 17.45 22.73 18.89
N ILE A 271 16.91 21.51 18.99
CA ILE A 271 15.46 21.27 19.02
C ILE A 271 14.79 21.82 20.29
N VAL A 272 15.47 21.84 21.43
CA VAL A 272 14.89 22.34 22.69
C VAL A 272 14.52 23.83 22.59
N SER A 273 15.34 24.63 21.91
CA SER A 273 15.07 26.06 21.67
C SER A 273 14.36 26.33 20.33
N TRP A 274 13.99 25.29 19.59
CA TRP A 274 13.50 25.44 18.22
C TRP A 274 12.01 25.78 18.17
N SER A 275 11.69 26.85 17.42
CA SER A 275 10.34 27.22 17.02
C SER A 275 10.15 27.02 15.50
N PRO A 276 9.56 25.90 15.05
CA PRO A 276 9.48 25.54 13.63
C PRO A 276 8.74 26.53 12.72
N LEU A 277 7.90 27.40 13.29
CA LEU A 277 7.12 28.40 12.53
C LEU A 277 7.90 29.69 12.26
N GLN A 278 8.98 29.96 12.99
CA GLN A 278 9.79 31.17 12.84
C GLN A 278 11.08 30.89 12.08
N ASP A 279 11.70 29.74 12.38
CA ASP A 279 12.93 29.29 11.77
C ASP A 279 12.76 27.83 11.32
N ALA A 280 12.99 27.58 10.04
CA ALA A 280 12.92 26.25 9.46
C ALA A 280 14.19 25.43 9.71
N LEU A 281 15.23 25.96 10.37
CA LEU A 281 16.53 25.31 10.54
C LEU A 281 17.12 24.86 9.20
N GLU A 282 17.18 25.78 8.25
CA GLU A 282 17.64 25.52 6.87
C GLU A 282 19.06 24.95 6.84
N GLU A 283 19.97 25.48 7.66
CA GLU A 283 21.35 25.00 7.76
C GLU A 283 21.42 23.53 8.19
N ALA A 284 20.60 23.13 9.18
CA ALA A 284 20.56 21.75 9.66
C ALA A 284 19.97 20.79 8.61
N ALA A 285 18.92 21.22 7.92
CA ALA A 285 18.31 20.44 6.85
C ALA A 285 19.28 20.26 5.67
N ALA A 286 19.99 21.33 5.27
CA ALA A 286 21.02 21.26 4.24
C ALA A 286 22.17 20.32 4.64
N ALA A 287 22.68 20.44 5.87
CA ALA A 287 23.72 19.56 6.40
C ALA A 287 23.29 18.08 6.38
N PHE A 288 22.05 17.77 6.76
CA PHE A 288 21.54 16.39 6.68
C PHE A 288 21.34 15.89 5.25
N SER A 289 21.04 16.78 4.30
CA SER A 289 20.96 16.43 2.88
C SER A 289 22.34 16.05 2.33
N GLU A 290 23.37 16.82 2.65
CA GLU A 290 24.76 16.51 2.27
C GLU A 290 25.27 15.24 2.95
N LEU A 291 24.88 15.02 4.21
CA LEU A 291 25.28 13.86 5.01
C LEU A 291 24.40 12.63 4.81
N ALA A 292 23.42 12.64 3.91
CA ALA A 292 22.47 11.54 3.73
C ALA A 292 23.18 10.18 3.50
N ASN A 293 24.28 10.19 2.73
CA ASN A 293 25.11 9.01 2.45
C ASN A 293 25.94 8.53 3.65
N VAL A 294 26.03 9.34 4.70
CA VAL A 294 26.78 9.05 5.94
C VAL A 294 25.84 8.58 7.03
N ILE A 295 24.77 9.33 7.29
CA ILE A 295 23.86 9.17 8.43
C ILE A 295 22.75 8.13 8.18
N GLN A 296 22.46 7.80 6.91
CA GLN A 296 21.49 6.78 6.55
C GLN A 296 22.19 5.52 6.04
N PRO A 297 21.68 4.32 6.39
CA PRO A 297 22.12 3.08 5.76
C PRO A 297 21.89 3.14 4.24
N ARG A 298 22.80 2.58 3.43
CA ARG A 298 22.65 2.54 1.96
C ARG A 298 21.32 1.95 1.51
N SER A 299 20.81 0.94 2.22
CA SER A 299 19.51 0.29 1.96
C SER A 299 18.29 1.19 2.22
N ARG A 300 18.49 2.33 2.89
CA ARG A 300 17.44 3.27 3.31
C ARG A 300 17.72 4.70 2.85
N SER A 301 18.82 4.95 2.14
CA SER A 301 19.16 6.27 1.61
C SER A 301 18.06 6.74 0.67
N ILE A 302 17.56 7.96 0.92
CA ILE A 302 16.56 8.64 0.08
C ILE A 302 17.19 9.07 -1.25
N ILE A 303 18.52 9.26 -1.28
CA ILE A 303 19.27 9.57 -2.49
C ILE A 303 19.45 8.26 -3.27
N SER A 304 18.48 8.01 -4.15
CA SER A 304 18.50 7.04 -5.24
C SER A 304 19.90 6.90 -5.85
N ASP A 305 20.32 5.65 -6.08
CA ASP A 305 21.48 5.22 -6.84
C ASP A 305 21.83 6.17 -7.99
N ALA A 306 22.75 7.10 -7.73
CA ALA A 306 23.43 7.86 -8.77
C ALA A 306 24.39 6.88 -9.46
N TYR A 307 23.89 6.21 -10.50
CA TYR A 307 24.64 5.45 -11.51
C TYR A 307 25.88 4.71 -10.98
N THR A 308 25.69 3.62 -10.24
CA THR A 308 26.78 2.66 -10.05
C THR A 308 27.04 1.95 -11.37
N HIS A 309 28.19 2.25 -12.00
CA HIS A 309 28.67 1.57 -13.19
C HIS A 309 28.63 0.03 -12.99
N PRO A 310 28.26 -0.79 -14.01
CA PRO A 310 28.10 -2.24 -13.86
C PRO A 310 29.35 -2.96 -13.33
N SER A 311 30.54 -2.38 -13.55
CA SER A 311 31.81 -2.88 -12.98
C SER A 311 31.88 -2.71 -11.46
N HIS A 312 31.27 -1.67 -10.90
CA HIS A 312 31.21 -1.42 -9.46
C HIS A 312 30.22 -2.36 -8.76
N ALA A 313 29.16 -2.79 -9.45
CA ALA A 313 28.20 -3.78 -8.95
C ALA A 313 28.79 -5.21 -8.89
N MET A 314 29.79 -5.53 -9.73
CA MET A 314 30.48 -6.81 -9.73
C MET A 314 31.59 -6.89 -8.66
N VAL A 315 32.26 -5.77 -8.37
CA VAL A 315 33.25 -5.66 -7.27
C VAL A 315 32.57 -5.49 -5.90
N ALA A 316 31.39 -4.87 -5.83
CA ALA A 316 30.65 -4.72 -4.57
C ALA A 316 30.14 -6.05 -3.99
N ARG A 317 30.01 -7.11 -4.80
CA ARG A 317 29.55 -8.42 -4.35
C ARG A 317 30.58 -9.22 -3.56
N THR A 318 31.85 -8.85 -3.60
CA THR A 318 32.91 -9.67 -2.99
C THR A 318 33.30 -9.23 -1.58
N HIS A 319 32.89 -8.05 -1.08
CA HIS A 319 33.41 -7.54 0.20
C HIS A 319 32.46 -6.78 1.15
N LEU A 320 31.16 -6.58 0.87
CA LEU A 320 30.31 -5.78 1.79
C LEU A 320 28.88 -6.30 1.92
N ASP A 321 28.66 -7.28 2.80
CA ASP A 321 27.34 -7.64 3.34
C ASP A 321 27.44 -8.16 4.79
N ASP A 322 28.25 -7.52 5.63
CA ASP A 322 28.28 -7.82 7.08
C ASP A 322 27.12 -7.16 7.86
N GLU A 323 26.39 -6.21 7.25
CA GLU A 323 25.26 -5.58 7.91
C GLU A 323 23.94 -6.17 7.43
N ALA A 324 23.32 -7.01 8.27
CA ALA A 324 22.03 -7.61 7.99
C ALA A 324 21.01 -6.51 7.59
N PRO A 325 20.28 -6.68 6.47
CA PRO A 325 19.30 -5.70 6.03
C PRO A 325 18.30 -5.44 7.14
N ILE A 326 18.07 -4.16 7.46
CA ILE A 326 17.14 -3.72 8.51
C ILE A 326 15.77 -4.37 8.26
N LYS A 327 15.34 -5.24 9.19
CA LYS A 327 14.10 -6.01 9.09
C LYS A 327 12.91 -5.06 8.87
N ARG A 328 11.95 -5.50 8.06
CA ARG A 328 10.67 -4.78 7.90
C ARG A 328 10.04 -4.57 9.28
N GLY A 329 9.71 -3.32 9.60
CA GLY A 329 9.15 -2.93 10.90
C GLY A 329 10.16 -2.48 11.96
N THR A 330 11.45 -2.46 11.66
CA THR A 330 12.48 -1.82 12.52
C THR A 330 12.91 -0.48 11.93
N THR A 331 13.07 0.53 12.79
CA THR A 331 13.53 1.87 12.41
C THR A 331 15.05 1.95 12.44
N SER A 332 15.63 2.73 11.53
CA SER A 332 17.06 3.08 11.56
C SER A 332 17.36 4.10 12.66
N SER A 333 18.63 4.24 13.07
CA SER A 333 19.02 5.24 14.08
C SER A 333 18.61 6.67 13.67
N TYR A 334 18.75 7.01 12.39
CA TYR A 334 18.30 8.29 11.84
C TYR A 334 16.77 8.44 11.88
N GLU A 335 16.04 7.40 11.47
CA GLU A 335 14.57 7.40 11.53
C GLU A 335 14.06 7.53 12.97
N THR A 336 14.72 6.88 13.93
CA THR A 336 14.41 7.02 15.36
C THR A 336 14.68 8.44 15.85
N MET A 337 15.82 9.03 15.52
CA MET A 337 16.16 10.42 15.90
C MET A 337 15.13 11.42 15.35
N MET A 338 14.75 11.28 14.08
CA MET A 338 13.71 12.13 13.48
C MET A 338 12.33 11.90 14.12
N LEU A 339 12.00 10.66 14.47
CA LEU A 339 10.75 10.32 15.14
C LEU A 339 10.67 10.88 16.57
N THR A 340 11.78 10.90 17.32
CA THR A 340 11.80 11.30 18.73
C THR A 340 12.02 12.78 18.95
N LEU A 341 12.83 13.43 18.10
CA LEU A 341 13.19 14.84 18.27
C LEU A 341 12.41 15.75 17.32
N TRP A 342 12.45 15.48 16.02
CA TRP A 342 11.88 16.37 15.00
C TRP A 342 10.35 16.28 14.90
N LEU A 343 9.79 15.07 14.91
CA LEU A 343 8.35 14.88 14.73
C LEU A 343 7.52 15.53 15.86
N PRO A 344 7.86 15.42 17.17
CA PRO A 344 7.04 16.03 18.21
C PRO A 344 7.00 17.56 18.14
N SER A 345 8.11 18.23 17.83
CA SER A 345 8.15 19.69 17.70
C SER A 345 7.31 20.15 16.51
N VAL A 346 7.42 19.48 15.36
CA VAL A 346 6.62 19.80 14.17
C VAL A 346 5.15 19.45 14.36
N SER A 347 4.82 18.32 15.00
CA SER A 347 3.42 17.99 15.34
C SER A 347 2.80 19.03 16.29
N SER A 348 3.58 19.59 17.22
CA SER A 348 3.14 20.72 18.06
C SER A 348 2.94 21.98 17.23
N ALA A 349 3.89 22.33 16.37
CA ALA A 349 3.79 23.47 15.46
C ALA A 349 2.58 23.37 14.51
N VAL A 350 2.30 22.19 13.95
CA VAL A 350 1.11 21.93 13.13
C VAL A 350 -0.16 22.20 13.93
N THR A 351 -0.18 21.95 15.24
CA THR A 351 -1.35 22.25 16.08
C THR A 351 -1.52 23.76 16.31
N GLN A 352 -0.42 24.49 16.53
CA GLN A 352 -0.43 25.92 16.83
C GLN A 352 -0.55 26.84 15.60
N TRP A 353 -0.13 26.36 14.43
CA TRP A 353 -0.08 27.12 13.18
C TRP A 353 -1.44 27.71 12.75
N ASP A 354 -1.50 28.95 12.26
CA ASP A 354 -2.73 29.48 11.68
C ASP A 354 -2.90 29.00 10.23
N VAL A 355 -3.97 28.24 9.96
CA VAL A 355 -4.29 27.71 8.64
C VAL A 355 -4.43 28.81 7.58
N LYS A 356 -4.82 30.02 7.98
CA LYS A 356 -5.01 31.16 7.07
C LYS A 356 -3.69 31.76 6.57
N ASP A 357 -2.57 31.49 7.23
CA ASP A 357 -1.24 31.90 6.78
C ASP A 357 -0.40 30.66 6.48
N PRO A 358 -0.44 30.12 5.24
CA PRO A 358 0.22 28.87 4.89
C PRO A 358 1.74 28.95 4.81
N ARG A 359 2.31 30.14 4.60
CA ARG A 359 3.72 30.31 4.24
C ARG A 359 4.71 29.68 5.22
N PRO A 360 4.59 29.87 6.55
CA PRO A 360 5.58 29.35 7.49
C PRO A 360 5.64 27.82 7.50
N MET A 361 4.49 27.16 7.41
CA MET A 361 4.40 25.70 7.45
C MET A 361 4.74 25.08 6.09
N VAL A 362 4.40 25.73 4.97
CA VAL A 362 4.81 25.29 3.63
C VAL A 362 6.34 25.36 3.49
N HIS A 363 6.95 26.47 3.90
CA HIS A 363 8.41 26.64 3.91
C HIS A 363 9.12 25.55 4.72
N LEU A 364 8.62 25.27 5.93
CA LEU A 364 9.16 24.22 6.78
C LEU A 364 9.13 22.84 6.10
N ILE A 365 8.03 22.50 5.42
CA ILE A 365 7.89 21.24 4.69
C ILE A 365 8.82 21.20 3.48
N GLU A 366 8.94 22.29 2.72
CA GLU A 366 9.83 22.38 1.56
C GLU A 366 11.30 22.13 1.93
N VAL A 367 11.76 22.77 3.01
CA VAL A 367 13.13 22.65 3.53
C VAL A 367 13.45 21.22 3.99
N TRP A 368 12.54 20.59 4.73
CA TRP A 368 12.80 19.27 5.34
C TRP A 368 12.41 18.07 4.47
N ARG A 369 11.56 18.25 3.46
CA ARG A 369 11.12 17.17 2.55
C ARG A 369 12.24 16.29 1.99
N PRO A 370 13.39 16.79 1.50
CA PRO A 370 14.44 15.94 0.93
C PRO A 370 15.10 15.01 1.95
N VAL A 371 15.11 15.38 3.23
CA VAL A 371 15.81 14.63 4.28
C VAL A 371 14.88 13.78 5.16
N LEU A 372 13.56 13.98 5.06
CA LEU A 372 12.59 13.31 5.92
C LEU A 372 12.36 11.85 5.53
N PRO A 373 12.35 10.93 6.52
CA PRO A 373 11.90 9.57 6.27
C PRO A 373 10.46 9.54 5.71
N PRO A 374 10.17 8.71 4.69
CA PRO A 374 8.89 8.75 3.96
C PRO A 374 7.66 8.59 4.86
N PHE A 375 7.75 7.75 5.89
CA PHE A 375 6.64 7.52 6.81
C PHE A 375 6.38 8.70 7.76
N ILE A 376 7.43 9.45 8.12
CA ILE A 376 7.32 10.67 8.94
C ILE A 376 6.68 11.78 8.10
N ALA A 377 7.18 11.99 6.88
CA ALA A 377 6.60 12.95 5.94
C ALA A 377 5.10 12.68 5.72
N LYS A 378 4.73 11.41 5.46
CA LYS A 378 3.32 11.02 5.34
C LYS A 378 2.51 11.33 6.60
N ARG A 379 3.04 11.05 7.80
CA ARG A 379 2.34 11.31 9.06
C ARG A 379 2.09 12.79 9.29
N VAL A 380 3.08 13.64 9.02
CA VAL A 380 2.95 15.10 9.15
C VAL A 380 1.95 15.64 8.13
N LEU A 381 2.05 15.24 6.86
CA LEU A 381 1.07 15.63 5.84
C LEU A 381 -0.35 15.21 6.22
N GLN A 382 -0.55 14.01 6.76
CA GLN A 382 -1.86 13.60 7.27
C GLN A 382 -2.36 14.47 8.43
N GLN A 383 -1.48 14.94 9.31
CA GLN A 383 -1.86 15.86 10.39
C GLN A 383 -2.26 17.23 9.83
N ILE A 384 -1.53 17.73 8.84
CA ILE A 384 -1.84 18.97 8.14
C ILE A 384 -3.18 18.83 7.40
N THR A 385 -3.38 17.77 6.61
CA THR A 385 -4.64 17.50 5.90
C THR A 385 -5.83 17.44 6.86
N ARG A 386 -5.68 16.78 8.01
CA ARG A 386 -6.74 16.76 9.04
C ARG A 386 -7.08 18.16 9.52
N LYS A 387 -6.08 18.99 9.80
CA LYS A 387 -6.29 20.37 10.24
C LYS A 387 -6.93 21.25 9.16
N LEU A 388 -6.45 21.13 7.91
CA LEU A 388 -7.04 21.80 6.74
C LEU A 388 -8.51 21.39 6.60
N SER A 389 -8.80 20.10 6.72
CA SER A 389 -10.17 19.58 6.67
C SER A 389 -11.03 20.15 7.80
N THR A 390 -10.56 20.20 9.05
CA THR A 390 -11.30 20.84 10.16
C THR A 390 -11.60 22.31 9.87
N SER A 391 -10.62 23.06 9.36
CA SER A 391 -10.82 24.47 9.01
C SER A 391 -11.82 24.65 7.85
N VAL A 392 -11.79 23.76 6.84
CA VAL A 392 -12.82 23.71 5.79
C VAL A 392 -14.19 23.38 6.38
N HIS A 393 -14.28 22.46 7.33
CA HIS A 393 -15.53 22.06 8.00
C HIS A 393 -16.13 23.19 8.85
N GLU A 394 -15.31 24.05 9.46
CA GLU A 394 -15.77 25.25 10.17
C GLU A 394 -16.14 26.40 9.23
N TRP A 395 -15.50 26.47 8.06
CA TRP A 395 -15.75 27.54 7.10
C TRP A 395 -17.18 27.49 6.54
N ASN A 396 -17.83 28.65 6.56
CA ASN A 396 -19.14 28.89 5.95
C ASN A 396 -19.02 29.90 4.80
N PRO A 397 -19.27 29.49 3.54
CA PRO A 397 -19.13 30.35 2.36
C PRO A 397 -20.01 31.61 2.40
N ARG A 398 -21.12 31.61 3.16
CA ARG A 398 -22.07 32.73 3.23
C ARG A 398 -21.68 33.81 4.23
N LYS A 399 -20.91 33.46 5.26
CA LYS A 399 -20.57 34.38 6.38
C LYS A 399 -19.17 34.95 6.25
N PHE A 400 -18.22 34.18 5.72
CA PHE A 400 -16.82 34.58 5.66
C PHE A 400 -16.44 35.12 4.29
N LYS A 401 -15.94 36.37 4.25
CA LYS A 401 -15.46 37.02 3.03
C LYS A 401 -14.18 36.40 2.45
N ARG A 402 -13.35 35.75 3.28
CA ARG A 402 -12.14 35.05 2.82
C ARG A 402 -12.48 33.60 2.50
N SER A 403 -12.27 33.23 1.24
CA SER A 403 -12.51 31.87 0.76
C SER A 403 -11.24 31.00 0.92
N PRO A 404 -11.39 29.67 1.17
CA PRO A 404 -10.28 28.77 1.45
C PRO A 404 -9.22 28.68 0.35
N HIS A 405 -9.54 29.08 -0.88
CA HIS A 405 -8.60 29.10 -1.99
C HIS A 405 -7.31 29.89 -1.66
N THR A 406 -7.42 30.92 -0.81
CA THR A 406 -6.27 31.75 -0.40
C THR A 406 -5.17 30.99 0.34
N TRP A 407 -5.51 29.89 1.01
CA TRP A 407 -4.55 29.10 1.78
C TRP A 407 -4.44 27.65 1.31
N ILE A 408 -5.49 27.06 0.73
CA ILE A 408 -5.46 25.67 0.24
C ILE A 408 -4.60 25.52 -1.01
N VAL A 409 -4.56 26.53 -1.88
CA VAL A 409 -3.85 26.44 -3.17
C VAL A 409 -2.36 26.16 -2.97
N GLU A 410 -1.75 26.76 -1.96
CA GLU A 410 -0.34 26.53 -1.57
C GLU A 410 -0.09 25.07 -1.12
N TRP A 411 -1.12 24.37 -0.65
CA TRP A 411 -1.03 22.98 -0.20
C TRP A 411 -1.28 21.96 -1.31
N LEU A 412 -1.92 22.35 -2.43
CA LEU A 412 -2.28 21.41 -3.51
C LEU A 412 -1.13 20.54 -4.02
N PRO A 413 0.13 21.04 -4.18
CA PRO A 413 1.25 20.21 -4.63
C PRO A 413 1.64 19.09 -3.65
N TYR A 414 1.29 19.23 -2.38
CA TYR A 414 1.70 18.33 -1.29
C TYR A 414 0.63 17.33 -0.87
N LEU A 415 -0.63 17.58 -1.24
CA LEU A 415 -1.77 16.76 -0.85
C LEU A 415 -1.81 15.44 -1.63
N SER A 416 -2.50 14.45 -1.05
CA SER A 416 -2.65 13.15 -1.71
C SER A 416 -3.62 13.25 -2.89
N PRO A 417 -3.49 12.38 -3.92
CA PRO A 417 -4.43 12.36 -5.04
C PRO A 417 -5.89 12.16 -4.62
N ALA A 418 -6.12 11.45 -3.52
CA ALA A 418 -7.46 11.25 -2.97
C ALA A 418 -8.07 12.53 -2.38
N ASP A 419 -7.24 13.43 -1.85
CA ASP A 419 -7.68 14.71 -1.29
C ASP A 419 -8.02 15.74 -2.39
N LEU A 420 -7.42 15.58 -3.57
CA LEU A 420 -7.55 16.47 -4.73
C LEU A 420 -8.75 16.14 -5.62
N ASP A 421 -9.28 14.92 -5.56
CA ASP A 421 -10.38 14.50 -6.42
C ASP A 421 -11.69 15.23 -6.07
N PRO A 422 -12.27 16.03 -6.98
CA PRO A 422 -13.54 16.74 -6.74
C PRO A 422 -14.77 15.82 -6.72
N LYS A 423 -14.63 14.53 -7.06
CA LYS A 423 -15.70 13.52 -6.97
C LYS A 423 -15.51 12.56 -5.80
N GLY A 424 -14.35 12.60 -5.14
CA GLY A 424 -14.03 11.74 -4.01
C GLY A 424 -14.65 12.21 -2.69
N SER A 425 -14.05 11.77 -1.59
CA SER A 425 -14.38 12.19 -0.21
C SER A 425 -13.30 13.07 0.41
N GLY A 426 -12.43 13.64 -0.42
CA GLY A 426 -11.30 14.46 -0.01
C GLY A 426 -11.63 15.92 0.30
N LEU A 427 -10.59 16.69 0.61
CA LEU A 427 -10.69 18.12 0.93
C LEU A 427 -11.40 18.92 -0.18
N VAL A 428 -11.05 18.69 -1.45
CA VAL A 428 -11.62 19.39 -2.61
C VAL A 428 -13.11 19.06 -2.78
N ALA A 429 -13.50 17.82 -2.54
CA ALA A 429 -14.89 17.39 -2.61
C ALA A 429 -15.76 18.01 -1.49
N ASP A 430 -15.21 18.13 -0.28
CA ASP A 430 -15.90 18.79 0.84
C ASP A 430 -16.18 20.27 0.55
N ILE A 431 -15.20 20.97 -0.03
CA ILE A 431 -15.35 22.37 -0.44
C ILE A 431 -16.42 22.49 -1.52
N LYS A 432 -16.38 21.62 -2.54
CA LYS A 432 -17.38 21.58 -3.61
C LYS A 432 -18.79 21.35 -3.07
N ARG A 433 -18.97 20.42 -2.12
CA ARG A 433 -20.25 20.17 -1.46
C ARG A 433 -20.74 21.41 -0.70
N LYS A 434 -19.86 22.08 0.05
CA LYS A 434 -20.19 23.31 0.78
C LYS A 434 -20.54 24.47 -0.15
N LEU A 435 -19.80 24.65 -1.25
CA LEU A 435 -20.11 25.65 -2.26
C LEU A 435 -21.46 25.39 -2.91
N ARG A 436 -21.76 24.13 -3.27
CA ARG A 436 -23.09 23.72 -3.77
C ARG A 436 -24.20 24.13 -2.80
N HIS A 437 -24.09 23.75 -1.52
CA HIS A 437 -25.11 24.11 -0.51
C HIS A 437 -25.22 25.63 -0.29
N ALA A 438 -24.10 26.35 -0.39
CA ALA A 438 -24.13 27.81 -0.30
C ALA A 438 -24.87 28.42 -1.50
N LEU A 439 -24.66 27.93 -2.72
CA LEU A 439 -25.35 28.41 -3.93
C LEU A 439 -26.87 28.17 -3.88
N GLN A 440 -27.31 27.05 -3.29
CA GLN A 440 -28.74 26.76 -3.09
C GLN A 440 -29.45 27.78 -2.19
N SER A 441 -28.71 28.45 -1.30
CA SER A 441 -29.27 29.36 -0.29
C SER A 441 -28.65 30.77 -0.34
N ILE A 442 -27.94 31.10 -1.41
CA ILE A 442 -27.33 32.41 -1.57
C ILE A 442 -28.40 33.47 -1.82
N ASP A 443 -28.18 34.65 -1.28
CA ASP A 443 -28.93 35.84 -1.61
C ASP A 443 -28.38 36.38 -2.94
N ILE A 444 -29.22 36.38 -3.97
CA ILE A 444 -28.84 36.72 -5.36
C ILE A 444 -28.32 38.16 -5.44
N THR A 445 -28.89 39.05 -4.62
CA THR A 445 -28.53 40.48 -4.56
C THR A 445 -27.11 40.73 -4.05
N ARG A 446 -26.51 39.79 -3.33
CA ARG A 446 -25.14 39.91 -2.80
C ARG A 446 -24.05 39.61 -3.83
N GLY A 447 -24.41 39.09 -5.00
CA GLY A 447 -23.48 38.71 -6.05
C GLY A 447 -22.69 37.42 -5.77
N PRO A 448 -21.63 37.16 -6.57
CA PRO A 448 -20.92 35.89 -6.55
C PRO A 448 -20.09 35.66 -5.29
N LEU A 449 -19.95 34.37 -4.94
CA LEU A 449 -19.09 33.97 -3.82
C LEU A 449 -17.61 34.28 -4.11
N SER A 450 -16.90 34.73 -3.08
CA SER A 450 -15.45 34.98 -3.17
C SER A 450 -14.69 33.71 -3.58
N GLY A 451 -13.76 33.85 -4.53
CA GLY A 451 -12.87 32.76 -4.94
C GLY A 451 -13.42 31.80 -6.01
N MET A 452 -14.61 32.06 -6.57
CA MET A 452 -15.26 31.14 -7.54
C MET A 452 -14.41 30.93 -8.82
N GLU A 453 -13.69 31.94 -9.28
CA GLU A 453 -12.79 31.81 -10.44
C GLU A 453 -11.59 30.91 -10.15
N GLN A 454 -11.02 31.00 -8.95
CA GLN A 454 -9.92 30.16 -8.50
C GLN A 454 -10.41 28.72 -8.36
N TRP A 455 -11.60 28.51 -7.81
CA TRP A 455 -12.23 27.19 -7.76
C TRP A 455 -12.55 26.64 -9.16
N ARG A 456 -12.82 27.49 -10.15
CA ARG A 456 -13.01 27.08 -11.56
C ARG A 456 -11.75 26.45 -12.14
N LYS A 457 -10.57 26.92 -11.72
CA LYS A 457 -9.28 26.33 -12.11
C LYS A 457 -9.03 24.98 -11.41
N VAL A 458 -9.48 24.82 -10.16
CA VAL A 458 -9.26 23.61 -9.36
C VAL A 458 -10.23 22.47 -9.72
N PHE A 459 -11.54 22.74 -9.82
CA PHE A 459 -12.54 21.72 -10.15
C PHE A 459 -12.66 21.45 -11.65
N GLY A 460 -12.26 22.42 -12.48
CA GLY A 460 -12.49 22.44 -13.92
C GLY A 460 -13.80 23.15 -14.30
N LYS A 461 -13.81 23.75 -15.50
CA LYS A 461 -14.93 24.56 -16.01
C LYS A 461 -16.25 23.79 -16.03
N ALA A 462 -16.25 22.59 -16.61
CA ALA A 462 -17.46 21.78 -16.77
C ALA A 462 -18.16 21.41 -15.44
N GLU A 463 -17.41 21.21 -14.36
CA GLU A 463 -18.02 20.87 -13.07
C GLU A 463 -18.67 22.08 -12.39
N ILE A 464 -18.05 23.26 -12.50
CA ILE A 464 -18.63 24.50 -12.00
C ILE A 464 -19.86 24.87 -12.82
N ASP A 465 -19.78 24.81 -14.15
CA ASP A 465 -20.89 25.17 -15.04
C ASP A 465 -22.12 24.29 -14.73
N ARG A 466 -21.94 22.98 -14.57
CA ARG A 466 -23.02 22.06 -14.13
C ARG A 466 -23.60 22.42 -12.76
N MET A 467 -22.75 22.84 -11.81
CA MET A 467 -23.21 23.24 -10.48
C MET A 467 -24.03 24.53 -10.53
N LEU A 468 -23.61 25.51 -11.32
CA LEU A 468 -24.33 26.77 -11.49
C LEU A 468 -25.66 26.56 -12.23
N VAL A 469 -25.66 25.80 -13.33
CA VAL A 469 -26.87 25.49 -14.10
C VAL A 469 -27.89 24.74 -13.25
N ASN A 470 -27.48 23.75 -12.46
CA ASN A 470 -28.44 22.94 -11.70
C ASN A 470 -28.99 23.63 -10.45
N HIS A 471 -28.21 24.48 -9.77
CA HIS A 471 -28.58 25.02 -8.44
C HIS A 471 -28.86 26.52 -8.44
N LEU A 472 -28.31 27.29 -9.39
CA LEU A 472 -28.40 28.75 -9.40
C LEU A 472 -29.35 29.26 -10.51
N VAL A 473 -29.29 28.70 -11.73
CA VAL A 473 -30.14 29.14 -12.85
C VAL A 473 -31.65 29.04 -12.56
N PRO A 474 -32.17 27.95 -11.96
CA PRO A 474 -33.59 27.88 -11.58
C PRO A 474 -33.99 28.97 -10.57
N ARG A 475 -33.07 29.37 -9.69
CA ARG A 475 -33.30 30.43 -8.71
C ARG A 475 -33.27 31.81 -9.35
N PHE A 476 -32.40 32.03 -10.33
CA PHE A 476 -32.45 33.26 -11.15
C PHE A 476 -33.76 33.35 -11.92
N ALA A 477 -34.24 32.24 -12.49
CA ALA A 477 -35.53 32.22 -13.18
C ALA A 477 -36.68 32.62 -12.25
N ASN A 478 -36.74 32.07 -11.03
CA ASN A 478 -37.75 32.45 -10.05
C ASN A 478 -37.58 33.91 -9.57
N HIS A 479 -36.35 34.37 -9.35
CA HIS A 479 -36.08 35.76 -8.92
C HIS A 479 -36.51 36.78 -9.98
N LEU A 480 -36.23 36.53 -11.26
CA LEU A 480 -36.70 37.36 -12.37
C LEU A 480 -38.21 37.21 -12.61
N ARG A 481 -38.80 36.05 -12.31
CA ARG A 481 -40.26 35.90 -12.40
C ARG A 481 -40.97 36.76 -11.37
N ASP A 482 -40.54 36.68 -10.11
CA ASP A 482 -41.26 37.23 -8.97
C ASP A 482 -40.94 38.71 -8.70
N ASN A 483 -39.70 39.15 -8.94
CA ASN A 483 -39.25 40.50 -8.55
C ASN A 483 -38.98 41.45 -9.71
N PHE A 484 -38.93 40.97 -10.96
CA PHE A 484 -38.62 41.82 -12.11
C PHE A 484 -39.89 42.14 -12.90
N GLU A 485 -40.35 43.37 -12.82
CA GLU A 485 -41.48 43.88 -13.61
C GLU A 485 -40.97 44.85 -14.67
N ILE A 486 -41.57 44.82 -15.85
CA ILE A 486 -41.17 45.70 -16.96
C ILE A 486 -42.14 46.87 -17.00
N ASN A 487 -41.61 48.06 -16.73
CA ASN A 487 -42.38 49.30 -16.72
C ASN A 487 -41.66 50.35 -17.58
N PRO A 488 -42.24 50.74 -18.73
CA PRO A 488 -41.62 51.73 -19.63
C PRO A 488 -41.39 53.11 -19.01
N ALA A 489 -42.14 53.49 -17.97
CA ALA A 489 -42.03 54.80 -17.34
C ALA A 489 -40.99 54.87 -16.20
N GLU A 490 -40.86 53.79 -15.41
CA GLU A 490 -39.94 53.71 -14.28
C GLU A 490 -39.47 52.25 -14.10
N GLN A 491 -38.31 51.93 -14.70
CA GLN A 491 -37.78 50.58 -14.69
C GLN A 491 -36.85 50.34 -13.49
N ASP A 492 -37.16 49.32 -12.67
CA ASP A 492 -36.22 48.81 -11.68
C ASP A 492 -35.23 47.82 -12.32
N MET A 493 -33.95 48.15 -12.25
CA MET A 493 -32.85 47.35 -12.79
C MET A 493 -32.23 46.41 -11.75
N ALA A 494 -32.51 46.60 -10.46
CA ALA A 494 -31.86 45.86 -9.38
C ALA A 494 -31.99 44.33 -9.51
N PRO A 495 -33.17 43.76 -9.90
CA PRO A 495 -33.29 42.31 -10.08
C PRO A 495 -32.44 41.78 -11.25
N LEU A 496 -32.30 42.56 -12.33
CA LEU A 496 -31.52 42.17 -13.51
C LEU A 496 -30.02 42.34 -13.26
N GLU A 497 -29.61 43.45 -12.63
CA GLU A 497 -28.23 43.70 -12.21
C GLU A 497 -27.72 42.62 -11.25
N ALA A 498 -28.58 42.14 -10.35
CA ALA A 498 -28.24 41.04 -9.44
C ALA A 498 -27.92 39.73 -10.18
N VAL A 499 -28.57 39.47 -11.33
CA VAL A 499 -28.24 38.33 -12.21
C VAL A 499 -26.97 38.62 -13.02
N PHE A 500 -26.83 39.84 -13.55
CA PHE A 500 -25.64 40.25 -14.32
C PHE A 500 -24.37 40.35 -13.50
N ALA A 501 -24.46 40.48 -12.17
CA ALA A 501 -23.32 40.33 -11.27
C ALA A 501 -22.63 38.94 -11.39
N TRP A 502 -23.29 37.96 -12.01
CA TRP A 502 -22.74 36.62 -12.29
C TRP A 502 -22.26 36.42 -13.73
N LYS A 503 -22.31 37.48 -14.56
CA LYS A 503 -21.73 37.48 -15.91
C LYS A 503 -20.23 37.15 -15.82
N GLY A 504 -19.75 36.24 -16.68
CA GLY A 504 -18.37 35.72 -16.67
C GLY A 504 -18.15 34.44 -15.85
N LEU A 505 -18.98 34.18 -14.84
CA LEU A 505 -19.05 32.88 -14.15
C LEU A 505 -20.05 31.94 -14.82
N LEU A 506 -21.21 32.46 -15.21
CA LEU A 506 -22.15 31.78 -16.11
C LEU A 506 -21.72 31.91 -17.56
N SER A 507 -22.08 30.92 -18.40
CA SER A 507 -21.88 31.04 -19.83
C SER A 507 -22.94 31.97 -20.44
N ASP A 508 -22.54 32.76 -21.42
CA ASP A 508 -23.43 33.72 -22.08
C ASP A 508 -24.65 33.00 -22.70
N GLN A 509 -24.45 31.78 -23.22
CA GLN A 509 -25.54 30.92 -23.70
C GLN A 509 -26.61 30.65 -22.64
N THR A 510 -26.21 30.28 -21.41
CA THR A 510 -27.17 30.02 -20.32
C THR A 510 -27.88 31.29 -19.86
N LEU A 511 -27.21 32.44 -19.93
CA LEU A 511 -27.82 33.73 -19.64
C LEU A 511 -28.85 34.11 -20.72
N GLY A 512 -28.53 33.91 -22.00
CA GLY A 512 -29.46 34.15 -23.11
C GLY A 512 -30.70 33.26 -23.05
N GLU A 513 -30.56 31.98 -22.72
CA GLU A 513 -31.69 31.07 -22.51
C GLU A 513 -32.57 31.49 -21.32
N LEU A 514 -31.94 31.93 -20.21
CA LEU A 514 -32.66 32.46 -19.05
C LEU A 514 -33.46 33.72 -19.41
N LEU A 515 -32.85 34.65 -20.15
CA LEU A 515 -33.52 35.87 -20.62
C LEU A 515 -34.67 35.55 -21.56
N LYS A 516 -34.46 34.63 -22.52
CA LYS A 516 -35.54 34.13 -23.40
C LYS A 516 -36.72 33.59 -22.60
N ALA A 517 -36.47 32.88 -21.50
CA ALA A 517 -37.53 32.25 -20.72
C ALA A 517 -38.28 33.19 -19.76
N GLN A 518 -37.63 34.22 -19.19
CA GLN A 518 -38.24 35.04 -18.11
C GLN A 518 -38.25 36.55 -18.38
N PHE A 519 -37.37 37.06 -19.23
CA PHE A 519 -37.27 38.49 -19.56
C PHE A 519 -38.06 38.83 -20.82
N PHE A 520 -37.79 38.16 -21.94
CA PHE A 520 -38.40 38.47 -23.24
C PHE A 520 -39.93 38.34 -23.29
N PRO A 521 -40.57 37.35 -22.63
CA PRO A 521 -42.04 37.31 -22.54
C PRO A 521 -42.64 38.60 -22.00
N LYS A 522 -42.08 39.11 -20.88
CA LYS A 522 -42.53 40.36 -20.26
C LYS A 522 -42.28 41.56 -21.18
N VAL A 523 -41.18 41.57 -21.94
CA VAL A 523 -40.86 42.64 -22.89
C VAL A 523 -41.87 42.64 -24.04
N LEU A 524 -42.11 41.48 -24.64
CA LEU A 524 -43.03 41.33 -25.77
C LEU A 524 -44.47 41.66 -25.37
N ASP A 525 -44.91 41.24 -24.18
CA ASP A 525 -46.23 41.59 -23.63
C ASP A 525 -46.36 43.10 -23.43
N THR A 526 -45.31 43.76 -22.91
CA THR A 526 -45.30 45.21 -22.71
C THR A 526 -45.32 45.95 -24.05
N ILE A 527 -44.58 45.47 -25.05
CA ILE A 527 -44.59 46.05 -26.40
C ILE A 527 -45.98 45.88 -27.03
N HIS A 528 -46.58 44.70 -26.95
CA HIS A 528 -47.93 44.44 -27.45
C HIS A 528 -48.95 45.38 -26.81
N HIS A 529 -48.94 45.49 -25.47
CA HIS A 529 -49.82 46.41 -24.75
C HIS A 529 -49.59 47.88 -25.13
N TRP A 530 -48.33 48.28 -25.29
CA TRP A 530 -47.99 49.65 -25.70
C TRP A 530 -48.49 49.91 -27.13
N LEU A 531 -48.28 48.98 -28.07
CA LEU A 531 -48.73 49.07 -29.47
C LEU A 531 -50.25 49.08 -29.64
N SER A 532 -50.98 48.44 -28.71
CA SER A 532 -52.45 48.39 -28.68
C SER A 532 -53.10 49.58 -27.95
N SER A 533 -52.35 50.60 -27.53
CA SER A 533 -52.93 51.81 -26.91
C SER A 533 -53.29 52.89 -27.96
N GLU A 534 -54.30 53.73 -27.70
CA GLU A 534 -54.80 54.72 -28.68
C GLU A 534 -53.80 55.85 -29.01
N GLY A 535 -52.74 56.04 -28.19
CA GLY A 535 -51.80 57.16 -28.26
C GLY A 535 -50.33 56.79 -28.56
N VAL A 536 -50.05 55.64 -29.19
CA VAL A 536 -48.67 55.15 -29.37
C VAL A 536 -47.81 56.07 -30.22
N VAL A 537 -46.61 56.38 -29.73
CA VAL A 537 -45.52 56.98 -30.51
C VAL A 537 -44.51 55.89 -30.85
N PHE A 538 -44.50 55.40 -32.10
CA PHE A 538 -43.61 54.31 -32.53
C PHE A 538 -42.12 54.61 -32.33
N ASN A 539 -41.72 55.88 -32.44
CA ASN A 539 -40.34 56.30 -32.18
C ASN A 539 -39.91 56.08 -30.72
N GLU A 540 -40.82 56.22 -29.76
CA GLU A 540 -40.54 55.99 -28.34
C GLU A 540 -40.35 54.49 -28.06
N VAL A 541 -41.19 53.64 -28.65
CA VAL A 541 -41.05 52.18 -28.59
C VAL A 541 -39.69 51.73 -29.16
N GLN A 542 -39.30 52.28 -30.31
CA GLN A 542 -38.02 51.95 -30.94
C GLN A 542 -36.82 52.44 -30.11
N ALA A 543 -36.90 53.63 -29.51
CA ALA A 543 -35.87 54.16 -28.61
C ALA A 543 -35.73 53.29 -27.34
N TRP A 544 -36.85 52.80 -26.81
CA TRP A 544 -36.89 51.91 -25.64
C TRP A 544 -36.28 50.53 -25.92
N ILE A 545 -36.56 49.93 -27.08
CA ILE A 545 -35.90 48.67 -27.51
C ILE A 545 -34.38 48.88 -27.66
N LYS A 546 -33.97 49.99 -28.26
CA LYS A 546 -32.54 50.32 -28.40
C LYS A 546 -31.85 50.43 -27.04
N TRP A 547 -32.49 51.09 -26.08
CA TRP A 547 -31.96 51.20 -24.71
C TRP A 547 -31.81 49.82 -24.04
N TRP A 548 -32.78 48.91 -24.21
CA TRP A 548 -32.65 47.54 -23.68
C TRP A 548 -31.50 46.77 -24.32
N ARG A 549 -31.31 46.87 -25.64
CA ARG A 549 -30.16 46.26 -26.33
C ARG A 549 -28.83 46.77 -25.79
N GLU A 550 -28.70 48.08 -25.59
CA GLU A 550 -27.51 48.68 -24.96
C GLU A 550 -27.29 48.18 -23.53
N THR A 551 -28.38 47.90 -22.79
CA THR A 551 -28.32 47.44 -21.39
C THR A 551 -27.96 45.97 -21.24
N LEU A 552 -28.39 45.11 -22.18
CA LEU A 552 -27.99 43.68 -22.22
C LEU A 552 -26.50 43.51 -22.64
N GLY A 553 -25.98 44.46 -23.41
CA GLY A 553 -24.62 44.49 -23.92
C GLY A 553 -24.38 43.58 -25.12
N ASP A 554 -23.39 43.94 -25.94
CA ASP A 554 -23.15 43.33 -27.26
C ASP A 554 -22.96 41.80 -27.22
N ASP A 555 -22.31 41.26 -26.18
CA ASP A 555 -22.06 39.81 -26.06
C ASP A 555 -23.35 38.98 -25.93
N VAL A 556 -24.35 39.53 -25.23
CA VAL A 556 -25.62 38.85 -24.97
C VAL A 556 -26.59 39.11 -26.11
N ASP A 557 -26.56 40.31 -26.70
CA ASP A 557 -27.38 40.67 -27.86
C ASP A 557 -27.00 39.85 -29.12
N ALA A 558 -25.72 39.52 -29.28
CA ALA A 558 -25.22 38.69 -30.39
C ALA A 558 -25.64 37.21 -30.29
N LEU A 559 -26.23 36.75 -29.17
CA LEU A 559 -26.65 35.36 -29.02
C LEU A 559 -27.89 35.06 -29.88
N PRO A 560 -27.91 33.92 -30.61
CA PRO A 560 -29.05 33.55 -31.46
C PRO A 560 -30.39 33.44 -30.71
N SER A 561 -30.35 33.04 -29.43
CA SER A 561 -31.53 32.94 -28.58
C SER A 561 -32.15 34.30 -28.26
N VAL A 562 -31.34 35.34 -28.19
CA VAL A 562 -31.73 36.72 -27.87
C VAL A 562 -32.12 37.46 -29.15
N SER A 563 -31.33 37.32 -30.23
CA SER A 563 -31.62 37.95 -31.52
C SER A 563 -32.98 37.52 -32.07
N SER A 564 -33.32 36.23 -31.97
CA SER A 564 -34.63 35.71 -32.39
C SER A 564 -35.79 36.39 -31.65
N CYS A 565 -35.64 36.69 -30.36
CA CYS A 565 -36.68 37.38 -29.59
C CYS A 565 -36.80 38.86 -29.96
N TRP A 566 -35.69 39.50 -30.34
CA TRP A 566 -35.76 40.85 -30.88
C TRP A 566 -36.38 40.89 -32.28
N ASP A 567 -36.11 39.90 -33.12
CA ASP A 567 -36.76 39.76 -34.42
C ASP A 567 -38.28 39.61 -34.24
N GLU A 568 -38.72 38.80 -33.26
CA GLU A 568 -40.14 38.72 -32.87
C GLU A 568 -40.71 40.09 -32.46
N ALA A 569 -39.99 40.85 -31.64
CA ALA A 569 -40.39 42.21 -31.25
C ALA A 569 -40.51 43.15 -32.48
N HIS A 570 -39.57 43.06 -33.42
CA HIS A 570 -39.61 43.86 -34.66
C HIS A 570 -40.78 43.46 -35.55
N THR A 571 -41.07 42.16 -35.71
CA THR A 571 -42.23 41.70 -36.49
C THR A 571 -43.56 42.15 -35.88
N LEU A 572 -43.69 42.21 -34.54
CA LEU A 572 -44.87 42.78 -33.88
C LEU A 572 -45.05 44.27 -34.19
N ILE A 573 -43.96 45.04 -34.26
CA ILE A 573 -44.00 46.46 -34.64
C ILE A 573 -44.39 46.62 -36.11
N GLU A 574 -43.82 45.81 -37.01
CA GLU A 574 -44.17 45.82 -38.43
C GLU A 574 -45.65 45.49 -38.65
N GLN A 575 -46.16 44.45 -38.00
CA GLN A 575 -47.59 44.10 -38.05
C GLN A 575 -48.50 45.20 -37.50
N ALA A 576 -48.09 45.88 -36.43
CA ALA A 576 -48.85 47.01 -35.88
C ALA A 576 -48.86 48.22 -36.83
N LEU A 577 -47.78 48.44 -37.60
CA LEU A 577 -47.71 49.48 -38.62
C LEU A 577 -48.61 49.14 -39.83
N ASP A 578 -48.63 47.88 -40.25
CA ASP A 578 -49.47 47.41 -41.36
C ASP A 578 -50.97 47.47 -41.04
N LEU A 579 -51.36 47.20 -39.79
CA LEU A 579 -52.76 47.20 -39.34
C LEU A 579 -53.33 48.61 -39.07
N GLY A 580 -52.49 49.63 -38.85
CA GLY A 580 -52.93 51.01 -38.62
C GLY A 580 -53.87 51.13 -37.41
N GLU A 581 -55.11 51.60 -37.60
CA GLU A 581 -56.11 51.69 -36.52
C GLU A 581 -56.68 50.31 -36.10
N ALA A 582 -56.60 49.28 -36.96
CA ALA A 582 -57.09 47.93 -36.65
C ALA A 582 -56.22 47.20 -35.61
N ARG A 583 -55.04 47.75 -35.28
CA ARG A 583 -54.14 47.22 -34.23
C ARG A 583 -54.77 47.17 -32.83
N LEU A 584 -55.82 47.97 -32.59
CA LEU A 584 -56.54 48.04 -31.33
C LEU A 584 -57.31 46.73 -31.04
N THR A 585 -57.70 45.99 -32.08
CA THR A 585 -58.50 44.76 -31.96
C THR A 585 -57.81 43.52 -32.52
N ASP A 586 -56.99 43.68 -33.57
CA ASP A 586 -56.55 42.54 -34.41
C ASP A 586 -55.06 42.20 -34.26
N LEU A 587 -54.32 42.90 -33.39
CA LEU A 587 -52.89 42.64 -33.18
C LEU A 587 -52.70 41.28 -32.45
N PRO A 588 -52.01 40.30 -33.07
CA PRO A 588 -51.84 38.98 -32.46
C PRO A 588 -51.03 39.07 -31.17
N ALA A 589 -51.48 38.34 -30.15
CA ALA A 589 -50.73 38.23 -28.90
C ALA A 589 -49.37 37.58 -29.16
N PRO A 590 -48.29 38.05 -28.49
CA PRO A 590 -46.99 37.43 -28.61
C PRO A 590 -47.08 35.95 -28.25
N ASN A 591 -46.34 35.11 -28.98
CA ASN A 591 -46.33 33.68 -28.78
C ASN A 591 -45.48 33.35 -27.54
N VAL A 592 -45.99 33.70 -26.36
CA VAL A 592 -45.36 33.37 -25.10
C VAL A 592 -45.51 31.87 -24.93
N GLU A 593 -44.45 31.11 -25.21
CA GLU A 593 -44.28 29.76 -24.68
C GLU A 593 -44.21 29.87 -23.16
N SER A 594 -45.36 30.11 -22.54
CA SER A 594 -45.55 30.03 -21.10
C SER A 594 -45.16 28.60 -20.73
N ALA A 595 -44.18 28.47 -19.84
CA ALA A 595 -43.78 27.21 -19.23
C ALA A 595 -44.87 26.65 -18.28
N GLN A 596 -46.13 26.69 -18.72
CA GLN A 596 -47.32 26.15 -18.09
C GLN A 596 -48.30 25.64 -19.17
N ALA A 597 -47.93 24.54 -19.83
CA ALA A 597 -48.90 23.58 -20.32
C ALA A 597 -48.25 22.20 -20.26
N ALA A 598 -48.61 21.41 -19.26
CA ALA A 598 -48.50 19.97 -19.41
C ALA A 598 -49.26 19.59 -20.69
N PRO A 599 -48.69 18.82 -21.63
CA PRO A 599 -49.40 18.49 -22.84
C PRO A 599 -50.59 17.61 -22.48
N ALA A 600 -51.79 18.16 -22.64
CA ALA A 600 -52.99 17.36 -22.77
C ALA A 600 -52.79 16.43 -23.97
N THR A 601 -52.83 15.13 -23.70
CA THR A 601 -52.81 14.05 -24.70
C THR A 601 -53.85 14.30 -25.79
N PRO A 602 -53.46 14.42 -27.08
CA PRO A 602 -54.37 14.19 -28.18
C PRO A 602 -54.38 12.69 -28.48
N ASP A 603 -55.54 12.10 -28.25
CA ASP A 603 -55.89 10.77 -28.73
C ASP A 603 -56.03 10.83 -30.27
N LEU A 604 -55.20 10.08 -31.00
CA LEU A 604 -55.64 9.06 -31.97
C LEU A 604 -54.56 8.67 -33.00
N SER A 605 -54.32 7.35 -33.01
CA SER A 605 -54.06 6.46 -34.15
C SER A 605 -52.70 6.49 -34.89
N ALA A 606 -51.91 5.47 -34.53
CA ALA A 606 -51.27 4.47 -35.42
C ALA A 606 -50.19 4.92 -36.43
N SER A 607 -48.92 4.60 -36.12
CA SER A 607 -48.19 3.52 -36.81
C SER A 607 -46.76 3.32 -36.24
N ILE A 608 -46.56 2.15 -35.63
CA ILE A 608 -45.45 1.19 -35.85
C ILE A 608 -44.00 1.75 -35.89
N HIS A 609 -43.37 1.77 -34.71
CA HIS A 609 -42.04 1.20 -34.37
C HIS A 609 -41.40 2.01 -33.23
N GLN A 610 -41.67 1.61 -31.98
CA GLN A 610 -40.85 1.99 -30.83
C GLN A 610 -40.63 0.78 -29.92
N GLU A 611 -39.36 0.44 -29.76
CA GLU A 611 -38.79 -0.39 -28.72
C GLU A 611 -39.15 0.20 -27.34
N PRO A 612 -39.50 -0.59 -26.32
CA PRO A 612 -40.17 -0.08 -25.13
C PRO A 612 -39.27 0.86 -24.30
N PRO A 613 -39.73 2.06 -23.92
CA PRO A 613 -39.02 2.93 -22.99
C PRO A 613 -39.08 2.36 -21.58
N ARG A 614 -37.94 2.41 -20.87
CA ARG A 614 -37.84 2.12 -19.44
C ARG A 614 -38.85 2.96 -18.64
N PRO A 615 -39.57 2.38 -17.66
CA PRO A 615 -40.37 3.17 -16.74
C PRO A 615 -39.49 4.14 -15.96
N ALA A 616 -39.99 5.36 -15.75
CA ALA A 616 -39.46 6.32 -14.80
C ALA A 616 -39.33 5.64 -13.43
N ALA A 617 -38.22 5.90 -12.73
CA ALA A 617 -38.02 5.46 -11.36
C ALA A 617 -39.16 6.02 -10.50
N GLN A 618 -40.12 5.16 -10.18
CA GLN A 618 -40.94 5.31 -8.99
C GLN A 618 -39.96 5.44 -7.82
N ALA A 619 -40.22 6.34 -6.87
CA ALA A 619 -39.52 6.29 -5.60
C ALA A 619 -39.79 4.89 -5.03
N GLU A 620 -38.80 4.00 -5.11
CA GLU A 620 -38.87 2.69 -4.50
C GLU A 620 -39.05 2.96 -3.01
N GLU A 621 -40.24 2.67 -2.49
CA GLU A 621 -40.44 2.60 -1.04
C GLU A 621 -39.32 1.71 -0.49
N PRO A 622 -38.59 2.15 0.56
CA PRO A 622 -37.48 1.38 1.08
C PRO A 622 -37.99 -0.02 1.38
N THR A 623 -37.37 -1.02 0.77
CA THR A 623 -37.78 -2.40 0.98
C THR A 623 -37.67 -2.70 2.47
N PHE A 624 -38.58 -3.50 3.04
CA PHE A 624 -38.54 -3.81 4.49
C PHE A 624 -37.15 -4.30 4.96
N ARG A 625 -36.40 -4.95 4.06
CA ARG A 625 -35.00 -5.31 4.29
C ARG A 625 -34.09 -4.10 4.52
N GLU A 626 -34.21 -3.04 3.74
CA GLU A 626 -33.44 -1.80 3.93
C GLU A 626 -33.78 -1.14 5.27
N MET A 627 -35.05 -1.16 5.69
CA MET A 627 -35.44 -0.70 7.03
C MET A 627 -34.81 -1.55 8.15
N VAL A 628 -34.71 -2.88 7.98
CA VAL A 628 -34.01 -3.75 8.95
C VAL A 628 -32.50 -3.48 8.97
N GLU A 629 -31.88 -3.23 7.81
CA GLU A 629 -30.46 -2.89 7.69
C GLU A 629 -30.16 -1.51 8.32
N GLU A 630 -31.05 -0.52 8.14
CA GLU A 630 -30.98 0.79 8.78
C GLU A 630 -31.09 0.69 10.32
N PHE A 631 -32.09 -0.03 10.82
CA PHE A 631 -32.24 -0.30 12.27
C PHE A 631 -31.02 -1.01 12.86
N CYS A 632 -30.46 -2.00 12.16
CA CYS A 632 -29.23 -2.65 12.60
C CYS A 632 -28.06 -1.65 12.66
N GLY A 633 -27.98 -0.72 11.70
CA GLY A 633 -26.97 0.34 11.67
C GLY A 633 -27.08 1.30 12.85
N GLU A 634 -28.29 1.73 13.20
CA GLU A 634 -28.56 2.62 14.34
C GLU A 634 -28.16 1.97 15.67
N GLU A 635 -28.47 0.69 15.85
CA GLU A 635 -28.22 -0.06 17.09
C GLU A 635 -26.85 -0.76 17.14
N ASN A 636 -25.93 -0.41 16.22
CA ASN A 636 -24.58 -1.01 16.10
C ASN A 636 -24.57 -2.54 15.92
N LEU A 637 -25.61 -3.09 15.31
CA LEU A 637 -25.74 -4.50 14.94
C LEU A 637 -25.28 -4.72 13.49
N LEU A 638 -24.74 -5.91 13.22
CA LEU A 638 -24.33 -6.34 11.89
C LEU A 638 -25.32 -7.36 11.35
N MET A 639 -25.94 -7.06 10.20
CA MET A 639 -26.74 -8.00 9.41
C MET A 639 -25.87 -8.67 8.35
N MET A 640 -25.65 -9.99 8.46
CA MET A 640 -24.78 -10.75 7.56
C MET A 640 -25.56 -11.85 6.82
N PRO A 641 -25.47 -11.97 5.49
CA PRO A 641 -26.11 -13.06 4.74
C PRO A 641 -25.38 -14.39 4.97
N LEU A 642 -26.11 -15.44 5.36
CA LEU A 642 -25.55 -16.77 5.65
C LEU A 642 -25.36 -17.65 4.40
N ARG A 643 -25.82 -17.20 3.22
CA ARG A 643 -25.82 -17.97 1.96
C ARG A 643 -26.48 -19.35 2.07
N GLU A 644 -27.37 -19.50 3.04
CA GLU A 644 -28.23 -20.67 3.26
C GLU A 644 -29.69 -20.23 3.09
N ALA A 645 -30.53 -21.11 2.56
CA ALA A 645 -31.96 -20.87 2.40
C ALA A 645 -32.75 -21.61 3.48
N HIS A 646 -33.84 -21.02 3.94
CA HIS A 646 -34.74 -21.68 4.87
C HIS A 646 -35.38 -22.92 4.22
N HIS A 647 -35.40 -24.05 4.92
CA HIS A 647 -35.74 -25.35 4.35
C HIS A 647 -37.21 -25.49 3.90
N VAL A 648 -38.14 -24.68 4.41
CA VAL A 648 -39.56 -24.69 3.98
C VAL A 648 -39.88 -23.59 2.97
N THR A 649 -39.36 -22.38 3.19
CA THR A 649 -39.76 -21.19 2.43
C THR A 649 -38.81 -20.84 1.30
N GLY A 650 -37.60 -21.41 1.29
CA GLY A 650 -36.57 -21.11 0.29
C GLY A 650 -35.97 -19.70 0.39
N LEU A 651 -36.35 -18.91 1.40
CA LEU A 651 -35.91 -17.53 1.58
C LEU A 651 -34.49 -17.47 2.18
N PRO A 652 -33.68 -16.46 1.82
CA PRO A 652 -32.31 -16.34 2.32
C PRO A 652 -32.30 -16.07 3.83
N LEU A 653 -31.36 -16.72 4.52
CA LEU A 653 -31.11 -16.52 5.94
C LEU A 653 -30.05 -15.44 6.17
N PHE A 654 -30.32 -14.60 7.15
CA PHE A 654 -29.45 -13.54 7.65
C PHE A 654 -29.09 -13.80 9.11
N ARG A 655 -27.91 -13.37 9.53
CA ARG A 655 -27.50 -13.35 10.93
C ARG A 655 -27.39 -11.90 11.40
N ILE A 656 -28.12 -11.56 12.46
CA ILE A 656 -28.06 -10.27 13.13
C ILE A 656 -27.24 -10.45 14.41
N THR A 657 -26.12 -9.73 14.54
CA THR A 657 -25.15 -9.92 15.63
C THR A 657 -24.49 -8.61 16.05
N ALA A 658 -24.26 -8.44 17.36
CA ALA A 658 -23.46 -7.34 17.90
C ALA A 658 -21.94 -7.61 17.84
N SER A 659 -21.51 -8.82 17.45
CA SER A 659 -20.10 -9.23 17.48
C SER A 659 -19.40 -9.01 16.15
N ALA A 660 -18.33 -8.21 16.15
CA ALA A 660 -17.45 -7.99 14.99
C ALA A 660 -16.78 -9.28 14.46
N THR A 661 -16.80 -10.38 15.22
CA THR A 661 -16.25 -11.68 14.78
C THR A 661 -17.22 -12.52 13.94
N GLY A 662 -18.48 -12.06 13.79
CA GLY A 662 -19.53 -12.74 13.04
C GLY A 662 -20.04 -14.05 13.66
N ARG A 663 -19.62 -14.37 14.89
CA ARG A 663 -20.06 -15.54 15.65
C ARG A 663 -21.01 -15.12 16.77
N GLY A 664 -22.12 -15.86 16.91
CA GLY A 664 -23.22 -15.50 17.83
C GLY A 664 -24.22 -14.55 17.18
N GLY A 665 -25.39 -14.39 17.78
CA GLY A 665 -26.50 -13.58 17.27
C GLY A 665 -27.71 -14.40 16.78
N ALA A 666 -28.77 -13.70 16.39
CA ALA A 666 -30.01 -14.29 15.93
C ALA A 666 -29.95 -14.62 14.44
N VAL A 667 -30.46 -15.79 14.04
CA VAL A 667 -30.63 -16.15 12.62
C VAL A 667 -32.07 -15.82 12.23
N ALA A 668 -32.26 -15.06 11.17
CA ALA A 668 -33.58 -14.60 10.73
C ALA A 668 -33.75 -14.65 9.20
N TYR A 669 -34.98 -14.81 8.73
CA TYR A 669 -35.36 -14.56 7.34
C TYR A 669 -36.45 -13.50 7.28
N ILE A 670 -36.56 -12.83 6.14
CA ILE A 670 -37.57 -11.79 5.89
C ILE A 670 -38.62 -12.37 4.95
N ARG A 671 -39.91 -12.24 5.30
CA ARG A 671 -41.04 -12.65 4.44
C ARG A 671 -42.09 -11.54 4.44
N GLY A 672 -42.21 -10.83 3.31
CA GLY A 672 -42.97 -9.58 3.25
C GLY A 672 -42.36 -8.56 4.21
N ASP A 673 -43.20 -7.89 5.01
CA ASP A 673 -42.79 -6.85 5.97
C ASP A 673 -42.61 -7.37 7.40
N ILE A 674 -42.23 -8.65 7.55
CA ILE A 674 -42.06 -9.30 8.85
C ILE A 674 -40.70 -10.03 8.89
N LEU A 675 -39.94 -9.76 9.96
CA LEU A 675 -38.71 -10.47 10.29
C LEU A 675 -39.03 -11.71 11.13
N TRP A 676 -38.59 -12.89 10.70
CA TRP A 676 -38.78 -14.15 11.41
C TRP A 676 -37.44 -14.64 11.95
N ALA A 677 -37.28 -14.72 13.27
CA ALA A 677 -36.03 -15.20 13.86
C ALA A 677 -36.17 -16.59 14.49
N GLN A 678 -35.10 -17.36 14.40
CA GLN A 678 -34.99 -18.72 14.91
C GLN A 678 -34.95 -18.72 16.44
N ASN A 679 -35.73 -19.60 17.08
CA ASN A 679 -35.71 -19.72 18.54
C ASN A 679 -34.40 -20.43 19.01
N LYS A 680 -33.76 -19.87 20.05
CA LYS A 680 -32.51 -20.37 20.65
C LYS A 680 -32.65 -21.77 21.26
N LYS A 681 -33.84 -22.14 21.75
CA LYS A 681 -34.13 -23.44 22.39
C LYS A 681 -34.58 -24.50 21.38
N ASN A 682 -35.35 -24.11 20.36
CA ASN A 682 -35.85 -25.02 19.34
C ASN A 682 -35.59 -24.47 17.93
N LYS A 683 -34.57 -25.04 17.26
CA LYS A 683 -34.12 -24.59 15.94
C LYS A 683 -35.14 -24.82 14.81
N ALA A 684 -36.15 -25.66 15.03
CA ALA A 684 -37.23 -25.89 14.06
C ALA A 684 -38.34 -24.82 14.13
N LEU A 685 -38.37 -24.01 15.19
CA LEU A 685 -39.42 -23.04 15.45
C LEU A 685 -38.93 -21.62 15.16
N TRP A 686 -39.70 -20.89 14.35
CA TRP A 686 -39.42 -19.53 13.89
C TRP A 686 -40.54 -18.62 14.40
N GLU A 687 -40.16 -17.52 15.04
CA GLU A 687 -41.10 -16.57 15.64
C GLU A 687 -41.03 -15.24 14.89
N PRO A 688 -42.18 -14.58 14.63
CA PRO A 688 -42.19 -13.24 14.08
C PRO A 688 -41.63 -12.26 15.13
N MET A 689 -40.82 -11.30 14.66
CA MET A 689 -40.08 -10.38 15.51
C MET A 689 -40.22 -8.96 15.00
N GLY A 690 -40.58 -8.04 15.91
CA GLY A 690 -40.54 -6.61 15.67
C GLY A 690 -39.11 -6.06 15.72
N LEU A 691 -38.92 -4.86 15.18
CA LEU A 691 -37.69 -4.07 15.28
C LEU A 691 -37.64 -3.34 16.63
N ASP A 692 -37.62 -4.12 17.71
CA ASP A 692 -37.67 -3.63 19.09
C ASP A 692 -36.50 -4.18 19.92
N ASP A 693 -36.37 -3.75 21.18
CA ASP A 693 -35.33 -4.18 22.15
C ASP A 693 -35.16 -5.70 22.27
N HIS A 694 -36.22 -6.48 21.97
CA HIS A 694 -36.18 -7.94 21.95
C HIS A 694 -35.24 -8.52 20.88
N LEU A 695 -35.15 -7.87 19.71
CA LEU A 695 -34.24 -8.27 18.64
C LEU A 695 -32.79 -7.96 19.04
N ILE A 696 -32.57 -6.81 19.66
CA ILE A 696 -31.26 -6.37 20.18
C ILE A 696 -30.76 -7.37 21.24
N ALA A 697 -31.60 -7.71 22.22
CA ALA A 697 -31.25 -8.68 23.26
C ALA A 697 -30.86 -10.04 22.66
N LYS A 698 -31.60 -10.54 21.67
CA LYS A 698 -31.28 -11.79 20.96
C LYS A 698 -29.99 -11.68 20.13
N ALA A 699 -29.71 -10.52 19.54
CA ALA A 699 -28.49 -10.26 18.74
C ALA A 699 -27.23 -10.12 19.60
N GLU A 700 -27.35 -9.57 20.82
CA GLU A 700 -26.29 -9.52 21.84
C GLU A 700 -26.10 -10.85 22.57
N GLY A 701 -27.06 -11.77 22.44
CA GLY A 701 -27.04 -13.11 23.02
C GLY A 701 -27.57 -13.22 24.45
N LYS A 702 -28.25 -12.16 24.95
CA LYS A 702 -28.90 -12.09 26.26
C LYS A 702 -30.17 -12.92 26.33
#